data_AF-A0A396CXZ2-F1
#
_entry.id   AF-A0A396CXZ2-F1
#
_cell.length_a   1.000
_cell.length_b   1.000
_cell.length_c   1.000
_cell.angle_alpha   90.00
_cell.angle_beta   90.00
_cell.angle_gamma   90.00
#
_symmetry.space_group_name_H-M   'P 1'
#
loop_
_entity.id
_entity.type
_entity.pdbx_description
1 polymer ?
#
loop_
_entity_poly.entity_id
_entity_poly.type
_entity_poly.pdbx_seq_one_letter_code
_entity_poly.pdbx_strand_id
1 'polypeptide(L)'
;MLLEDRILKKWLLPFILSVLIAVDSMAQCIPVYKDSSMSVERRVTDLLGRMTLREKIAQLSHLHGYQLYNGQEVDYQKLRDAAGDISYGCIEGFNLTGENVRKAFHAIQKYMVEETRLGIPVFTVTESLHGSVHDGSTIFPQSVAVGSTFNLDLAYQMTKAIATELRSQGVIQTLSPGLDVVRDLRWGRVEESFGEDPWLVGQMGIAQVKGYIDGGISPMLKPFGPGGAPLGGLNLASVESGERDIRNIHIKPYEMAVRNTEVKAVMTSYNSWNGIPNSASSYLLTNILRNEWGFKGYVYSDWGAVAMLKDFQHTAKDDSEAAIQALTAGVDLEASSNCYWALEQLIEQGRFDEKYVDLAVGRILRVKFELGLFENPYQGADMPGVAMRTKEAVELSRRVADESIVLLKNENTLLPLNLNKIKSLAVIGPNANQVQFGDYTWSRSNKDGVTPLEGLKKRVGNKIKINYAAGCDLITDNKSGFDEAVAAVKASDMAVVFVGSSSASLARDYSDATCGEGFDLSSLDLTGVQEELVEEIYAIGKPVIVVLVTGKPFSISWIKEHIPAIVVQWYGGEKAGDAIADMLLGNINPSAKLPFSFPQSVGHLPVFYNHLPTDKGFYRRPGRPNEPGRDYVFSSPAPLWSFGHGLSYTTFEYLNAHYSAELLHPSDTLIVSVSLKNTGSVAGKEVVQLYVRDVVSSVVTPVKQLKAFSKPFLQPGEMQTVVLKLPIQELALYDLSMKKVVEEGEYEIQIGTASDDIRLRRTIFVGRQPVTSNSLGHNDFCMDEIVKNPGRKIKVAGCVRDVQATPISGIEIKSNYSGRTVISKEGGRYSILTVENDVLTISAKGFETVNIKVNKQKDIDIKLNYSHD
;
A
#
# COMPACT_ATOMS: atom_id res chain seq x y z
N MET A 1 -58.03 55.51 58.99
CA MET A 1 -56.74 55.34 58.28
C MET A 1 -55.91 54.32 59.05
N LEU A 2 -56.07 53.02 58.73
CA LEU A 2 -55.33 51.83 59.22
C LEU A 2 -56.27 50.61 59.17
N LEU A 3 -56.74 50.21 57.99
CA LEU A 3 -57.43 48.91 57.85
C LEU A 3 -57.40 48.29 56.45
N GLU A 4 -56.80 48.93 55.44
CA GLU A 4 -56.73 48.38 54.07
C GLU A 4 -55.41 47.67 53.72
N ASP A 5 -54.39 47.74 54.57
CA ASP A 5 -53.04 47.27 54.22
C ASP A 5 -52.76 45.78 54.54
N ARG A 6 -53.74 45.04 55.09
CA ARG A 6 -53.56 43.64 55.53
C ARG A 6 -54.11 42.58 54.58
N ILE A 7 -54.91 42.95 53.58
CA ILE A 7 -55.50 41.96 52.65
C ILE A 7 -54.63 41.78 51.40
N LEU A 8 -53.92 42.82 50.93
CA LEU A 8 -53.01 42.70 49.78
C LEU A 8 -51.78 41.83 50.08
N LYS A 9 -51.24 41.87 51.30
CA LYS A 9 -50.05 41.09 51.69
C LYS A 9 -50.31 39.58 51.92
N LYS A 10 -51.56 39.17 52.13
CA LYS A 10 -51.91 37.75 52.38
C LYS A 10 -52.05 36.91 51.11
N TRP A 11 -52.22 37.55 49.95
CA TRP A 11 -52.30 36.89 48.64
C TRP A 11 -51.10 37.18 47.73
N LEU A 12 -50.36 38.29 47.94
CA LEU A 12 -49.12 38.54 47.18
C LEU A 12 -47.97 37.60 47.59
N LEU A 13 -47.84 37.25 48.87
CA LEU A 13 -46.73 36.40 49.31
C LEU A 13 -46.84 34.95 48.80
N PRO A 14 -48.02 34.29 48.85
CA PRO A 14 -48.21 32.97 48.24
C PRO A 14 -48.14 33.01 46.71
N PHE A 15 -48.54 34.11 46.07
CA PHE A 15 -48.48 34.28 44.61
C PHE A 15 -47.05 34.52 44.11
N ILE A 16 -46.26 35.31 44.84
CA ILE A 16 -44.82 35.50 44.56
C ILE A 16 -44.04 34.22 44.88
N LEU A 17 -44.41 33.46 45.93
CA LEU A 17 -43.80 32.18 46.24
C LEU A 17 -44.21 31.09 45.23
N SER A 18 -45.44 31.09 44.71
CA SER A 18 -45.86 30.19 43.63
C SER A 18 -45.25 30.57 42.28
N VAL A 19 -44.99 31.85 42.03
CA VAL A 19 -44.24 32.31 40.84
C VAL A 19 -42.75 32.00 41.01
N LEU A 20 -42.15 32.12 42.20
CA LEU A 20 -40.75 31.74 42.45
C LEU A 20 -40.55 30.20 42.41
N ILE A 21 -41.51 29.41 42.89
CA ILE A 21 -41.50 27.94 42.77
C ILE A 21 -41.83 27.50 41.32
N ALA A 22 -42.62 28.27 40.57
CA ALA A 22 -42.83 28.03 39.14
C ALA A 22 -41.62 28.45 38.27
N VAL A 23 -40.84 29.45 38.72
CA VAL A 23 -39.61 29.88 38.04
C VAL A 23 -38.44 28.90 38.31
N ASP A 24 -38.41 28.22 39.46
CA ASP A 24 -37.47 27.11 39.69
C ASP A 24 -37.83 25.84 38.88
N SER A 25 -39.08 25.70 38.43
CA SER A 25 -39.49 24.62 37.50
C SER A 25 -39.26 24.93 36.02
N MET A 26 -38.70 26.10 35.70
CA MET A 26 -38.16 26.43 34.38
C MET A 26 -36.62 26.47 34.40
N ALA A 27 -35.99 25.53 35.10
CA ALA A 27 -34.69 25.06 34.67
C ALA A 27 -34.89 24.49 33.25
N GLN A 28 -34.52 25.27 32.24
CA GLN A 28 -34.58 24.87 30.83
C GLN A 28 -33.78 23.57 30.71
N CYS A 29 -34.50 22.45 30.69
CA CYS A 29 -33.89 21.13 30.78
C CYS A 29 -32.96 21.00 29.58
N ILE A 30 -31.64 20.93 29.84
CA ILE A 30 -30.62 20.84 28.79
C ILE A 30 -31.05 19.67 27.89
N PRO A 31 -31.22 19.86 26.57
CA PRO A 31 -31.57 18.77 25.68
C PRO A 31 -30.62 17.59 25.88
N VAL A 32 -31.12 16.35 25.90
CA VAL A 32 -30.31 15.16 26.20
C VAL A 32 -29.09 15.10 25.28
N TYR A 33 -29.23 15.48 24.01
CA TYR A 33 -28.09 15.51 23.09
C TYR A 33 -26.99 16.53 23.43
N LYS A 34 -27.27 17.56 24.24
CA LYS A 34 -26.29 18.54 24.74
C LYS A 34 -25.69 18.16 26.10
N ASP A 35 -26.24 17.16 26.78
CA ASP A 35 -25.73 16.65 28.06
C ASP A 35 -24.64 15.60 27.83
N SER A 36 -23.38 15.97 28.07
CA SER A 36 -22.22 15.09 27.90
C SER A 36 -22.15 13.94 28.90
N SER A 37 -22.97 13.96 29.96
CA SER A 37 -23.09 12.83 30.91
C SER A 37 -23.92 11.68 30.35
N MET A 38 -24.68 11.91 29.28
CA MET A 38 -25.50 10.90 28.62
C MET A 38 -24.67 10.06 27.64
N SER A 39 -24.98 8.77 27.54
CA SER A 39 -24.34 7.88 26.57
C SER A 39 -24.55 8.37 25.13
N VAL A 40 -23.56 8.18 24.26
CA VAL A 40 -23.63 8.55 22.83
C VAL A 40 -24.93 8.09 22.17
N GLU A 41 -25.36 6.84 22.37
CA GLU A 41 -26.60 6.31 21.78
C GLU A 41 -27.86 7.08 22.18
N ARG A 42 -27.95 7.50 23.45
CA ARG A 42 -29.08 8.33 23.93
C ARG A 42 -29.04 9.73 23.32
N ARG A 43 -27.84 10.30 23.16
CA ARG A 43 -27.65 11.62 22.54
C ARG A 43 -28.00 11.60 21.06
N VAL A 44 -27.58 10.56 20.33
CA VAL A 44 -27.96 10.32 18.93
C VAL A 44 -29.47 10.19 18.80
N THR A 45 -30.10 9.35 19.62
CA THR A 45 -31.55 9.13 19.58
C THR A 45 -32.34 10.42 19.83
N ASP A 46 -31.95 11.20 20.85
CA ASP A 46 -32.59 12.47 21.17
C ASP A 46 -32.40 13.52 20.08
N LEU A 47 -31.19 13.66 19.52
CA LEU A 47 -30.93 14.62 18.44
C LEU A 47 -31.70 14.24 17.17
N LEU A 48 -31.63 12.97 16.78
CA LEU A 48 -32.31 12.47 15.57
C LEU A 48 -33.82 12.67 15.64
N GLY A 49 -34.43 12.45 16.81
CA GLY A 49 -35.87 12.69 17.04
C GLY A 49 -36.29 14.17 17.00
N ARG A 50 -35.33 15.10 17.02
CA ARG A 50 -35.56 16.56 16.92
C ARG A 50 -35.34 17.10 15.51
N MET A 51 -34.74 16.33 14.62
CA MET A 51 -34.38 16.76 13.27
C MET A 51 -35.57 16.65 12.31
N THR A 52 -35.74 17.65 11.46
CA THR A 52 -36.56 17.57 10.25
C THR A 52 -35.89 16.69 9.21
N LEU A 53 -36.66 16.18 8.24
CA LEU A 53 -36.11 15.41 7.13
C LEU A 53 -35.02 16.18 6.37
N ARG A 54 -35.22 17.49 6.16
CA ARG A 54 -34.25 18.34 5.49
C ARG A 54 -32.94 18.48 6.25
N GLU A 55 -32.97 18.64 7.58
CA GLU A 55 -31.76 18.63 8.40
C GLU A 55 -31.07 17.26 8.40
N LYS A 56 -31.84 16.17 8.33
CA LYS A 56 -31.27 14.83 8.20
C LYS A 56 -30.52 14.67 6.89
N ILE A 57 -31.13 15.05 5.76
CA ILE A 57 -30.48 15.01 4.45
C ILE A 57 -29.23 15.90 4.41
N ALA A 58 -29.28 17.11 4.99
CA ALA A 58 -28.11 17.98 5.07
C ALA A 58 -26.92 17.34 5.83
N GLN A 59 -27.19 16.53 6.87
CA GLN A 59 -26.14 15.77 7.55
C GLN A 59 -25.51 14.68 6.67
N LEU A 60 -26.21 14.20 5.64
CA LEU A 60 -25.70 13.26 4.66
C LEU A 60 -24.98 13.96 3.49
N SER A 61 -24.82 15.28 3.52
CA SER A 61 -24.25 16.06 2.42
C SER A 61 -22.97 16.79 2.79
N HIS A 62 -22.11 16.95 1.78
CA HIS A 62 -20.93 17.79 1.81
C HIS A 62 -21.24 19.21 1.32
N LEU A 63 -20.86 20.24 2.08
CA LEU A 63 -21.03 21.63 1.67
C LEU A 63 -19.70 22.18 1.15
N HIS A 64 -19.66 22.50 -0.15
CA HIS A 64 -18.41 22.64 -0.88
C HIS A 64 -17.79 24.03 -0.85
N GLY A 65 -16.47 24.09 -1.00
CA GLY A 65 -15.70 25.33 -0.92
C GLY A 65 -16.15 26.44 -1.89
N TYR A 66 -16.61 26.10 -3.10
CA TYR A 66 -17.12 27.11 -4.06
C TYR A 66 -18.40 27.81 -3.57
N GLN A 67 -19.15 27.16 -2.68
CA GLN A 67 -20.34 27.68 -2.01
C GLN A 67 -20.00 28.47 -0.74
N LEU A 68 -18.75 28.46 -0.29
CA LEU A 68 -18.35 28.98 1.02
C LEU A 68 -17.35 30.13 0.93
N TYR A 69 -16.51 30.14 -0.11
CA TYR A 69 -15.33 31.00 -0.16
C TYR A 69 -15.37 31.99 -1.33
N ASN A 70 -14.70 33.11 -1.14
CA ASN A 70 -14.28 34.02 -2.21
C ASN A 70 -12.77 34.23 -2.10
N GLY A 71 -12.02 33.58 -2.99
CA GLY A 71 -10.57 33.52 -2.88
C GLY A 71 -10.14 32.78 -1.61
N GLN A 72 -9.55 33.52 -0.66
CA GLN A 72 -8.95 32.98 0.56
C GLN A 72 -9.79 33.23 1.84
N GLU A 73 -10.99 33.80 1.70
CA GLU A 73 -11.83 34.19 2.84
C GLU A 73 -13.23 33.56 2.73
N VAL A 74 -13.91 33.43 3.88
CA VAL A 74 -15.31 33.01 3.95
C VAL A 74 -16.20 34.13 3.45
N ASP A 75 -17.08 33.78 2.51
CA ASP A 75 -18.16 34.66 2.07
C ASP A 75 -19.42 34.34 2.89
N TYR A 76 -19.70 35.19 3.89
CA TYR A 76 -20.86 35.01 4.76
C TYR A 76 -22.20 35.08 4.05
N GLN A 77 -22.28 35.75 2.89
CA GLN A 77 -23.52 35.76 2.13
C GLN A 77 -23.72 34.42 1.45
N LYS A 78 -22.69 33.88 0.79
CA LYS A 78 -22.78 32.53 0.21
C LYS A 78 -23.04 31.46 1.27
N LEU A 79 -22.40 31.57 2.45
CA LEU A 79 -22.65 30.66 3.58
C LEU A 79 -24.13 30.72 4.02
N ARG A 80 -24.72 31.91 4.17
CA ARG A 80 -26.15 32.05 4.49
C ARG A 80 -27.04 31.50 3.39
N ASP A 81 -26.71 31.76 2.13
CA ASP A 81 -27.50 31.29 0.98
C ASP A 81 -27.47 29.77 0.87
N ALA A 82 -26.34 29.14 1.19
CA ALA A 82 -26.18 27.70 1.10
C ALA A 82 -26.70 26.94 2.33
N ALA A 83 -26.48 27.47 3.54
CA ALA A 83 -26.79 26.77 4.79
C ALA A 83 -28.10 27.22 5.45
N GLY A 84 -28.48 28.49 5.33
CA GLY A 84 -29.62 29.04 6.07
C GLY A 84 -29.50 28.77 7.57
N ASP A 85 -30.53 28.19 8.17
CA ASP A 85 -30.60 27.80 9.58
C ASP A 85 -30.32 26.30 9.82
N ILE A 86 -29.72 25.60 8.84
CA ILE A 86 -29.43 24.15 8.87
C ILE A 86 -27.92 23.89 8.81
N SER A 87 -27.46 22.91 9.58
CA SER A 87 -26.08 22.42 9.55
C SER A 87 -25.90 21.18 8.67
N TYR A 88 -24.67 20.97 8.19
CA TYR A 88 -24.30 19.94 7.21
C TYR A 88 -23.43 18.81 7.80
N GLY A 89 -23.18 17.78 7.01
CA GLY A 89 -22.31 16.67 7.40
C GLY A 89 -20.85 17.09 7.50
N CYS A 90 -20.32 17.62 6.40
CA CYS A 90 -18.91 17.96 6.22
C CYS A 90 -18.72 19.30 5.47
N ILE A 91 -17.53 19.89 5.60
CA ILE A 91 -17.00 20.96 4.75
C ILE A 91 -15.51 20.72 4.47
N GLU A 92 -15.00 21.25 3.36
CA GLU A 92 -13.59 21.21 2.98
C GLU A 92 -12.99 22.60 2.69
N GLY A 93 -11.66 22.70 2.71
CA GLY A 93 -10.92 23.96 2.51
C GLY A 93 -9.71 23.86 1.57
N PHE A 94 -9.67 22.89 0.64
CA PHE A 94 -8.45 22.51 -0.10
C PHE A 94 -7.72 23.65 -0.83
N ASN A 95 -8.43 24.69 -1.27
CA ASN A 95 -7.84 25.82 -1.99
C ASN A 95 -7.30 26.93 -1.08
N LEU A 96 -7.48 26.80 0.24
CA LEU A 96 -7.05 27.79 1.21
C LEU A 96 -5.59 27.55 1.65
N THR A 97 -4.89 28.62 2.05
CA THR A 97 -3.61 28.48 2.74
C THR A 97 -3.81 27.90 4.15
N GLY A 98 -2.73 27.37 4.76
CA GLY A 98 -2.80 26.84 6.12
C GLY A 98 -3.29 27.83 7.18
N GLU A 99 -2.96 29.12 7.04
CA GLU A 99 -3.46 30.15 7.95
C GLU A 99 -4.93 30.48 7.72
N ASN A 100 -5.34 30.57 6.45
CA ASN A 100 -6.69 30.98 6.08
C ASN A 100 -7.71 29.88 6.31
N VAL A 101 -7.34 28.61 6.10
CA VAL A 101 -8.22 27.47 6.38
C VAL A 101 -8.63 27.44 7.86
N ARG A 102 -7.70 27.74 8.78
CA ARG A 102 -8.00 27.83 10.21
C ARG A 102 -9.07 28.87 10.51
N LYS A 103 -8.91 30.08 9.96
CA LYS A 103 -9.86 31.18 10.13
C LYS A 103 -11.23 30.81 9.54
N ALA A 104 -11.22 30.19 8.36
CA ALA A 104 -12.42 29.81 7.65
C ALA A 104 -13.21 28.71 8.37
N PHE A 105 -12.53 27.63 8.77
CA PHE A 105 -13.14 26.53 9.52
C PHE A 105 -13.70 26.98 10.86
N HIS A 106 -12.99 27.85 11.58
CA HIS A 106 -13.54 28.44 12.80
C HIS A 106 -14.82 29.25 12.54
N ALA A 107 -14.79 30.15 11.56
CA ALA A 107 -15.95 30.99 11.21
C ALA A 107 -17.17 30.16 10.80
N ILE A 108 -16.97 29.14 9.97
CA ILE A 108 -18.06 28.26 9.53
C ILE A 108 -18.56 27.40 10.69
N GLN A 109 -17.67 26.84 11.50
CA GLN A 109 -18.08 26.05 12.66
C GLN A 109 -18.90 26.89 13.65
N LYS A 110 -18.50 28.14 13.88
CA LYS A 110 -19.26 29.10 14.68
C LYS A 110 -20.66 29.34 14.10
N TYR A 111 -20.76 29.57 12.80
CA TYR A 111 -22.06 29.70 12.12
C TYR A 111 -22.92 28.44 12.32
N MET A 112 -22.34 27.26 12.10
CA MET A 112 -23.05 25.98 12.23
C MET A 112 -23.56 25.71 13.65
N VAL A 113 -22.85 26.18 14.67
CA VAL A 113 -23.21 25.98 16.08
C VAL A 113 -24.16 27.05 16.61
N GLU A 114 -23.96 28.31 16.25
CA GLU A 114 -24.65 29.46 16.84
C GLU A 114 -25.85 29.96 16.03
N GLU A 115 -25.81 29.81 14.71
CA GLU A 115 -26.82 30.38 13.79
C GLU A 115 -27.76 29.33 13.18
N THR A 116 -27.55 28.04 13.47
CA THR A 116 -28.45 26.95 13.03
C THR A 116 -29.34 26.45 14.18
N ARG A 117 -30.53 25.95 13.84
CA ARG A 117 -31.59 25.62 14.81
C ARG A 117 -31.17 24.61 15.88
N LEU A 118 -30.38 23.61 15.50
CA LEU A 118 -29.92 22.53 16.40
C LEU A 118 -28.45 22.66 16.82
N GLY A 119 -27.70 23.61 16.24
CA GLY A 119 -26.29 23.84 16.58
C GLY A 119 -25.40 22.60 16.38
N ILE A 120 -25.63 21.84 15.31
CA ILE A 120 -24.86 20.62 15.03
C ILE A 120 -23.50 21.03 14.43
N PRO A 121 -22.35 20.64 15.02
CA PRO A 121 -21.03 20.92 14.44
C PRO A 121 -20.82 20.18 13.13
N VAL A 122 -20.00 20.72 12.21
CA VAL A 122 -19.61 20.02 10.97
C VAL A 122 -18.28 19.28 11.15
N PHE A 123 -18.04 18.26 10.33
CA PHE A 123 -16.68 17.76 10.14
C PHE A 123 -15.95 18.69 9.17
N THR A 124 -14.79 19.21 9.59
CA THR A 124 -13.85 19.90 8.72
C THR A 124 -12.87 18.88 8.16
N VAL A 125 -12.91 18.68 6.84
CA VAL A 125 -12.12 17.64 6.15
C VAL A 125 -11.00 18.23 5.33
N THR A 126 -9.86 17.52 5.27
CA THR A 126 -8.83 17.80 4.27
C THR A 126 -8.05 16.54 3.85
N GLU A 127 -7.31 16.64 2.76
CA GLU A 127 -6.36 15.64 2.31
C GLU A 127 -5.06 15.72 3.10
N SER A 128 -4.50 14.57 3.45
CA SER A 128 -3.20 14.54 4.14
C SER A 128 -2.31 13.34 3.86
N LEU A 129 -2.42 12.75 2.67
CA LEU A 129 -1.75 11.50 2.27
C LEU A 129 -0.27 11.44 2.70
N HIS A 130 0.48 12.53 2.48
CA HIS A 130 1.88 12.70 2.93
C HIS A 130 2.15 14.10 3.51
N GLY A 131 1.15 14.68 4.16
CA GLY A 131 1.20 16.05 4.67
C GLY A 131 -0.06 16.81 4.32
N SER A 132 -0.41 17.82 5.10
CA SER A 132 -1.58 18.64 4.81
C SER A 132 -1.43 19.33 3.45
N VAL A 133 -2.49 19.28 2.63
CA VAL A 133 -2.52 19.91 1.29
C VAL A 133 -2.71 21.44 1.32
N HIS A 134 -2.55 22.07 2.49
CA HIS A 134 -2.63 23.52 2.60
C HIS A 134 -1.25 24.16 2.59
N ASP A 135 -1.14 25.28 1.89
CA ASP A 135 0.11 26.02 1.72
C ASP A 135 0.82 26.30 3.05
N GLY A 136 2.14 26.06 3.07
CA GLY A 136 3.01 26.30 4.23
C GLY A 136 3.16 25.11 5.18
N SER A 137 2.45 23.99 4.95
CA SER A 137 2.58 22.74 5.72
C SER A 137 3.88 22.00 5.37
N THR A 138 4.37 21.11 6.24
CA THR A 138 5.49 20.22 5.89
C THR A 138 5.06 19.23 4.80
N ILE A 139 5.92 19.07 3.78
CA ILE A 139 5.76 18.05 2.74
C ILE A 139 6.61 16.84 3.12
N PHE A 140 5.97 15.72 3.48
CA PHE A 140 6.65 14.46 3.82
C PHE A 140 6.87 13.60 2.56
N PRO A 141 7.65 12.52 2.65
CA PRO A 141 7.71 11.52 1.58
C PRO A 141 6.36 10.85 1.31
N GLN A 142 6.08 10.61 0.03
CA GLN A 142 4.86 9.97 -0.48
C GLN A 142 4.71 8.51 0.03
N SER A 143 3.51 7.93 0.01
CA SER A 143 3.22 6.59 0.56
C SER A 143 4.14 5.49 0.06
N VAL A 144 4.49 5.46 -1.24
CA VAL A 144 5.46 4.49 -1.79
C VAL A 144 6.84 4.62 -1.14
N ALA A 145 7.28 5.85 -0.85
CA ALA A 145 8.52 6.11 -0.13
C ALA A 145 8.44 5.59 1.31
N VAL A 146 7.33 5.84 2.00
CA VAL A 146 7.07 5.34 3.36
C VAL A 146 7.05 3.81 3.39
N GLY A 147 6.38 3.17 2.43
CA GLY A 147 6.33 1.72 2.27
C GLY A 147 7.72 1.10 2.15
N SER A 148 8.60 1.73 1.37
CA SER A 148 9.98 1.26 1.17
C SER A 148 10.86 1.31 2.42
N THR A 149 10.46 2.08 3.45
CA THR A 149 11.21 2.16 4.71
C THR A 149 11.13 0.87 5.52
N PHE A 150 10.05 0.10 5.39
CA PHE A 150 9.68 -1.01 6.29
C PHE A 150 9.78 -0.62 7.78
N ASN A 151 9.46 0.64 8.10
CA ASN A 151 9.57 1.21 9.44
C ASN A 151 8.23 1.76 9.94
N LEU A 152 7.53 0.93 10.73
CA LEU A 152 6.21 1.28 11.26
C LEU A 152 6.24 2.47 12.22
N ASP A 153 7.34 2.66 12.95
CA ASP A 153 7.50 3.79 13.88
C ASP A 153 7.60 5.11 13.12
N LEU A 154 8.30 5.14 11.98
CA LEU A 154 8.34 6.32 11.12
C LEU A 154 6.96 6.65 10.53
N ALA A 155 6.19 5.65 10.07
CA ALA A 155 4.83 5.87 9.57
C ALA A 155 3.90 6.45 10.65
N TYR A 156 4.01 5.95 11.88
CA TYR A 156 3.29 6.48 13.05
C TYR A 156 3.71 7.92 13.39
N GLN A 157 5.02 8.17 13.52
CA GLN A 157 5.53 9.51 13.86
C GLN A 157 5.16 10.54 12.80
N MET A 158 5.25 10.17 11.52
CA MET A 158 4.91 11.04 10.41
C MET A 158 3.47 11.53 10.51
N THR A 159 2.52 10.60 10.62
CA THR A 159 1.09 10.95 10.70
C THR A 159 0.70 11.65 11.99
N LYS A 160 1.40 11.40 13.10
CA LYS A 160 1.24 12.18 14.34
C LYS A 160 1.71 13.63 14.19
N ALA A 161 2.81 13.86 13.46
CA ALA A 161 3.27 15.21 13.13
C ALA A 161 2.28 15.91 12.18
N ILE A 162 1.81 15.22 11.13
CA ILE A 162 0.77 15.72 10.23
C ILE A 162 -0.49 16.09 11.01
N ALA A 163 -0.95 15.22 11.92
CA ALA A 163 -2.12 15.49 12.76
C ALA A 163 -1.99 16.75 13.62
N THR A 164 -0.77 17.07 14.06
CA THR A 164 -0.49 18.31 14.80
C THR A 164 -0.73 19.55 13.91
N GLU A 165 -0.27 19.52 12.66
CA GLU A 165 -0.52 20.60 11.70
C GLU A 165 -2.00 20.71 11.32
N LEU A 166 -2.66 19.58 11.07
CA LEU A 166 -4.09 19.52 10.76
C LEU A 166 -4.93 20.12 11.91
N ARG A 167 -4.62 19.80 13.16
CA ARG A 167 -5.31 20.41 14.31
C ARG A 167 -5.09 21.91 14.39
N SER A 168 -3.87 22.38 14.08
CA SER A 168 -3.61 23.83 14.00
C SER A 168 -4.45 24.52 12.93
N GLN A 169 -4.84 23.79 11.89
CA GLN A 169 -5.70 24.24 10.80
C GLN A 169 -7.20 24.11 11.11
N GLY A 170 -7.58 23.60 12.29
CA GLY A 170 -8.97 23.34 12.64
C GLY A 170 -9.60 22.16 11.90
N VAL A 171 -8.79 21.28 11.31
CA VAL A 171 -9.24 20.04 10.67
C VAL A 171 -9.64 19.04 11.77
N ILE A 172 -10.75 18.35 11.57
CA ILE A 172 -11.24 17.30 12.46
C ILE A 172 -10.98 15.91 11.87
N GLN A 173 -11.10 15.79 10.56
CA GLN A 173 -10.97 14.52 9.86
C GLN A 173 -10.11 14.65 8.62
N THR A 174 -9.37 13.60 8.29
CA THR A 174 -8.56 13.56 7.07
C THR A 174 -8.89 12.38 6.17
N LEU A 175 -8.80 12.62 4.87
CA LEU A 175 -9.04 11.66 3.80
C LEU A 175 -7.77 10.81 3.56
N SER A 176 -7.30 10.12 4.60
CA SER A 176 -6.05 9.34 4.63
C SER A 176 -6.14 8.27 5.73
N PRO A 177 -5.48 7.09 5.61
CA PRO A 177 -4.54 6.70 4.57
C PRO A 177 -5.15 5.99 3.35
N GLY A 178 -4.38 6.00 2.25
CA GLY A 178 -4.56 5.13 1.09
C GLY A 178 -4.16 3.68 1.40
N LEU A 179 -5.05 2.71 1.22
CA LEU A 179 -4.81 1.29 1.58
C LEU A 179 -4.93 0.31 0.42
N ASP A 180 -4.91 0.80 -0.82
CA ASP A 180 -4.92 -0.06 -1.99
C ASP A 180 -3.67 -0.93 -2.08
N VAL A 181 -3.87 -2.24 -2.29
CA VAL A 181 -2.80 -3.15 -2.67
C VAL A 181 -2.67 -3.11 -4.19
N VAL A 182 -1.56 -2.56 -4.67
CA VAL A 182 -1.36 -2.35 -6.10
C VAL A 182 -0.92 -3.64 -6.78
N ARG A 183 -1.67 -4.02 -7.83
CA ARG A 183 -1.42 -5.19 -8.68
C ARG A 183 -1.26 -4.83 -10.16
N ASP A 184 -1.51 -3.58 -10.54
CA ASP A 184 -1.22 -3.05 -11.87
C ASP A 184 -0.37 -1.77 -11.76
N LEU A 185 0.85 -1.82 -12.28
CA LEU A 185 1.83 -0.74 -12.14
C LEU A 185 1.64 0.39 -13.17
N ARG A 186 0.74 0.21 -14.14
CA ARG A 186 0.36 1.25 -15.11
C ARG A 186 -0.47 2.37 -14.48
N TRP A 187 -1.18 2.04 -13.41
CA TRP A 187 -2.07 2.96 -12.70
C TRP A 187 -1.31 4.17 -12.16
N GLY A 188 -1.89 5.36 -12.34
CA GLY A 188 -1.27 6.62 -11.94
C GLY A 188 -1.06 6.74 -10.42
N ARG A 189 -1.95 6.14 -9.62
CA ARG A 189 -1.97 6.24 -8.15
C ARG A 189 -1.11 5.19 -7.43
N VAL A 190 -0.19 4.51 -8.14
CA VAL A 190 0.79 3.58 -7.53
C VAL A 190 1.53 4.24 -6.37
N GLU A 191 1.85 5.52 -6.49
CA GLU A 191 2.58 6.29 -5.48
C GLU A 191 1.82 6.45 -4.16
N GLU A 192 0.49 6.39 -4.20
CA GLU A 192 -0.38 6.56 -3.03
C GLU A 192 -0.46 5.29 -2.17
N SER A 193 0.10 4.17 -2.64
CA SER A 193 0.15 2.89 -1.95
C SER A 193 1.48 2.61 -1.27
N PHE A 194 1.45 1.80 -0.21
CA PHE A 194 2.65 1.31 0.46
C PHE A 194 3.31 0.10 -0.23
N GLY A 195 2.68 -0.53 -1.22
CA GLY A 195 3.26 -1.69 -1.90
C GLY A 195 2.28 -2.66 -2.56
N GLU A 196 2.84 -3.72 -3.14
CA GLU A 196 2.08 -4.85 -3.74
C GLU A 196 1.69 -5.93 -2.72
N ASP A 197 2.11 -5.77 -1.46
CA ASP A 197 1.94 -6.77 -0.42
C ASP A 197 0.83 -6.38 0.59
N PRO A 198 -0.23 -7.21 0.75
CA PRO A 198 -1.31 -6.91 1.69
C PRO A 198 -0.87 -6.75 3.15
N TRP A 199 0.18 -7.47 3.58
CA TRP A 199 0.65 -7.40 4.96
C TRP A 199 1.42 -6.10 5.22
N LEU A 200 2.34 -5.72 4.33
CA LEU A 200 3.05 -4.44 4.41
C LEU A 200 2.07 -3.27 4.40
N VAL A 201 1.14 -3.25 3.44
CA VAL A 201 0.12 -2.19 3.31
C VAL A 201 -0.76 -2.12 4.57
N GLY A 202 -1.23 -3.27 5.07
CA GLY A 202 -2.03 -3.33 6.29
C GLY A 202 -1.28 -2.85 7.54
N GLN A 203 -0.01 -3.24 7.71
CA GLN A 203 0.80 -2.83 8.87
C GLN A 203 1.14 -1.33 8.83
N MET A 204 1.50 -0.79 7.66
CA MET A 204 1.72 0.65 7.47
C MET A 204 0.44 1.44 7.71
N GLY A 205 -0.69 0.96 7.18
CA GLY A 205 -2.01 1.54 7.40
C GLY A 205 -2.40 1.61 8.87
N ILE A 206 -2.22 0.52 9.64
CA ILE A 206 -2.47 0.51 11.09
C ILE A 206 -1.59 1.54 11.80
N ALA A 207 -0.31 1.65 11.44
CA ALA A 207 0.61 2.60 12.05
C ALA A 207 0.19 4.05 11.78
N GLN A 208 -0.18 4.36 10.54
CA GLN A 208 -0.66 5.70 10.16
C GLN A 208 -1.97 6.08 10.84
N VAL A 209 -2.95 5.16 10.85
CA VAL A 209 -4.25 5.39 11.52
C VAL A 209 -4.05 5.69 13.00
N LYS A 210 -3.17 4.94 13.69
CA LYS A 210 -2.82 5.20 15.10
C LYS A 210 -2.16 6.57 15.28
N GLY A 211 -1.25 6.97 14.39
CA GLY A 211 -0.58 8.27 14.46
C GLY A 211 -1.56 9.44 14.34
N TYR A 212 -2.55 9.35 13.43
CA TYR A 212 -3.62 10.34 13.34
C TYR A 212 -4.49 10.40 14.60
N ILE A 213 -4.98 9.23 15.07
CA ILE A 213 -5.85 9.15 16.25
C ILE A 213 -5.14 9.71 17.49
N ASP A 214 -3.89 9.30 17.75
CA ASP A 214 -3.08 9.79 18.87
C ASP A 214 -2.74 11.28 18.73
N GLY A 215 -2.68 11.78 17.49
CA GLY A 215 -2.52 13.19 17.18
C GLY A 215 -3.80 14.00 17.38
N GLY A 216 -4.96 13.36 17.54
CA GLY A 216 -6.27 13.99 17.72
C GLY A 216 -7.00 14.29 16.41
N ILE A 217 -6.68 13.58 15.32
CA ILE A 217 -7.38 13.67 14.03
C ILE A 217 -8.07 12.33 13.75
N SER A 218 -9.30 12.39 13.24
CA SER A 218 -10.02 11.21 12.76
C SER A 218 -9.54 10.84 11.34
N PRO A 219 -8.92 9.67 11.10
CA PRO A 219 -8.57 9.25 9.75
C PRO A 219 -9.76 8.62 9.02
N MET A 220 -9.69 8.59 7.69
CA MET A 220 -10.66 7.96 6.80
C MET A 220 -9.93 7.01 5.85
N LEU A 221 -10.16 5.71 6.00
CA LEU A 221 -9.54 4.71 5.11
C LEU A 221 -10.04 4.90 3.68
N LYS A 222 -9.16 4.93 2.68
CA LYS A 222 -9.58 5.13 1.29
C LYS A 222 -8.70 4.45 0.25
N PRO A 223 -9.21 4.38 -0.99
CA PRO A 223 -10.62 4.20 -1.31
C PRO A 223 -11.03 2.75 -1.01
N PHE A 224 -12.15 2.51 -0.35
CA PHE A 224 -12.59 1.16 0.06
C PHE A 224 -13.24 0.39 -1.07
N GLY A 225 -12.53 -0.64 -1.49
CA GLY A 225 -12.84 -1.50 -2.63
C GLY A 225 -11.54 -2.04 -3.21
N PRO A 226 -11.58 -2.80 -4.31
CA PRO A 226 -10.39 -3.15 -5.06
C PRO A 226 -9.99 -2.00 -6.00
N GLY A 227 -9.28 -0.98 -5.51
CA GLY A 227 -8.82 0.14 -6.35
C GLY A 227 -7.49 -0.16 -7.06
N GLY A 228 -6.56 -0.85 -6.38
CA GLY A 228 -5.19 -1.06 -6.85
C GLY A 228 -4.96 -2.01 -8.03
N ALA A 229 -6.02 -2.49 -8.70
CA ALA A 229 -5.89 -3.42 -9.85
C ALA A 229 -6.85 -3.09 -11.00
N PRO A 230 -6.94 -1.83 -11.44
CA PRO A 230 -7.90 -1.42 -12.46
C PRO A 230 -7.61 -2.10 -13.80
N LEU A 231 -8.66 -2.53 -14.51
CA LEU A 231 -8.50 -3.11 -15.85
C LEU A 231 -7.77 -2.13 -16.78
N GLY A 232 -6.73 -2.63 -17.45
CA GLY A 232 -5.89 -1.83 -18.34
C GLY A 232 -4.97 -0.84 -17.63
N GLY A 233 -4.97 -0.80 -16.30
CA GLY A 233 -4.24 0.21 -15.53
C GLY A 233 -4.89 1.59 -15.51
N LEU A 234 -6.13 1.74 -16.00
CA LEU A 234 -6.79 3.04 -16.15
C LEU A 234 -7.51 3.45 -14.87
N ASN A 235 -7.34 4.70 -14.45
CA ASN A 235 -7.99 5.24 -13.27
C ASN A 235 -9.51 5.05 -13.36
N LEU A 236 -10.13 4.67 -12.25
CA LEU A 236 -11.56 4.40 -12.09
C LEU A 236 -12.10 3.17 -12.84
N ALA A 237 -11.30 2.49 -13.66
CA ALA A 237 -11.74 1.31 -14.38
C ALA A 237 -12.16 0.18 -13.43
N SER A 238 -13.04 -0.69 -13.90
CA SER A 238 -13.51 -1.84 -13.13
C SER A 238 -12.37 -2.76 -12.73
N VAL A 239 -12.59 -3.54 -11.68
CA VAL A 239 -11.70 -4.63 -11.28
C VAL A 239 -12.44 -5.96 -11.39
N GLU A 240 -11.76 -6.92 -12.00
CA GLU A 240 -12.23 -8.29 -12.12
C GLU A 240 -11.35 -9.20 -11.25
N SER A 241 -11.97 -9.84 -10.27
CA SER A 241 -11.30 -10.80 -9.40
C SER A 241 -12.31 -11.68 -8.67
N GLY A 242 -11.86 -12.84 -8.20
CA GLY A 242 -12.68 -13.72 -7.37
C GLY A 242 -12.85 -13.16 -5.95
N GLU A 243 -13.87 -13.64 -5.23
CA GLU A 243 -14.11 -13.23 -3.83
C GLU A 243 -12.92 -13.52 -2.91
N ARG A 244 -12.18 -14.61 -3.19
CA ARG A 244 -10.96 -14.96 -2.44
C ARG A 244 -9.88 -13.90 -2.56
N ASP A 245 -9.68 -13.34 -3.75
CA ASP A 245 -8.69 -12.28 -3.99
C ASP A 245 -9.13 -10.96 -3.35
N ILE A 246 -10.42 -10.62 -3.44
CA ILE A 246 -10.97 -9.48 -2.70
C ILE A 246 -10.59 -9.58 -1.23
N ARG A 247 -10.91 -10.70 -0.57
CA ARG A 247 -10.74 -10.86 0.87
C ARG A 247 -9.29 -11.04 1.33
N ASN A 248 -8.44 -11.70 0.52
CA ASN A 248 -7.04 -11.97 0.88
C ASN A 248 -6.08 -10.85 0.45
N ILE A 249 -6.42 -10.09 -0.58
CA ILE A 249 -5.54 -9.10 -1.18
C ILE A 249 -6.13 -7.71 -1.03
N HIS A 250 -7.20 -7.40 -1.76
CA HIS A 250 -7.62 -6.03 -1.98
C HIS A 250 -8.13 -5.35 -0.71
N ILE A 251 -9.05 -6.00 0.02
CA ILE A 251 -9.66 -5.40 1.20
C ILE A 251 -9.00 -5.85 2.51
N LYS A 252 -7.97 -6.70 2.45
CA LYS A 252 -7.27 -7.22 3.62
C LYS A 252 -6.63 -6.11 4.47
N PRO A 253 -5.97 -5.07 3.91
CA PRO A 253 -5.47 -3.95 4.70
C PRO A 253 -6.58 -3.19 5.46
N TYR A 254 -7.76 -3.06 4.87
CA TYR A 254 -8.92 -2.41 5.50
C TYR A 254 -9.47 -3.27 6.64
N GLU A 255 -9.57 -4.60 6.46
CA GLU A 255 -9.91 -5.53 7.57
C GLU A 255 -8.94 -5.33 8.73
N MET A 256 -7.64 -5.29 8.44
CA MET A 256 -6.59 -5.13 9.43
C MET A 256 -6.73 -3.79 10.18
N ALA A 257 -6.93 -2.68 9.48
CA ALA A 257 -7.13 -1.38 10.10
C ALA A 257 -8.40 -1.33 10.97
N VAL A 258 -9.54 -1.78 10.45
CA VAL A 258 -10.82 -1.79 11.20
C VAL A 258 -10.76 -2.66 12.45
N ARG A 259 -10.08 -3.82 12.39
CA ARG A 259 -9.99 -4.73 13.55
C ARG A 259 -8.95 -4.32 14.60
N ASN A 260 -7.96 -3.51 14.24
CA ASN A 260 -6.82 -3.19 15.12
C ASN A 260 -6.77 -1.71 15.57
N THR A 261 -7.76 -0.91 15.19
CA THR A 261 -7.83 0.53 15.49
C THR A 261 -9.28 0.98 15.72
N GLU A 262 -9.46 2.21 16.21
CA GLU A 262 -10.77 2.83 16.41
C GLU A 262 -11.15 3.75 15.24
N VAL A 263 -10.83 3.37 14.00
CA VAL A 263 -11.15 4.18 12.82
C VAL A 263 -12.66 4.40 12.68
N LYS A 264 -13.04 5.63 12.33
CA LYS A 264 -14.45 6.09 12.38
C LYS A 264 -15.03 6.45 11.02
N ALA A 265 -14.23 6.43 9.97
CA ALA A 265 -14.67 6.72 8.62
C ALA A 265 -13.97 5.87 7.57
N VAL A 266 -14.70 5.57 6.51
CA VAL A 266 -14.21 4.87 5.32
C VAL A 266 -14.75 5.59 4.09
N MET A 267 -13.91 5.86 3.10
CA MET A 267 -14.32 6.41 1.81
C MET A 267 -14.58 5.26 0.83
N THR A 268 -15.62 5.31 0.01
CA THR A 268 -15.81 4.32 -1.07
C THR A 268 -14.81 4.53 -2.21
N SER A 269 -14.70 3.56 -3.11
CA SER A 269 -13.96 3.72 -4.38
C SER A 269 -14.91 4.00 -5.55
N TYR A 270 -14.41 4.67 -6.58
CA TYR A 270 -15.15 4.93 -7.82
C TYR A 270 -15.52 3.69 -8.64
N ASN A 271 -14.62 2.69 -8.70
CA ASN A 271 -14.74 1.59 -9.64
C ASN A 271 -15.88 0.62 -9.30
N SER A 272 -16.11 -0.33 -10.22
CA SER A 272 -16.93 -1.50 -9.96
C SER A 272 -16.08 -2.74 -9.74
N TRP A 273 -16.58 -3.68 -8.94
CA TRP A 273 -16.04 -5.03 -8.83
C TRP A 273 -17.03 -6.02 -9.43
N ASN A 274 -16.58 -6.79 -10.43
CA ASN A 274 -17.41 -7.74 -11.18
C ASN A 274 -18.75 -7.14 -11.65
N GLY A 275 -18.72 -5.90 -12.14
CA GLY A 275 -19.88 -5.19 -12.68
C GLY A 275 -20.77 -4.50 -11.63
N ILE A 276 -20.47 -4.61 -10.33
CA ILE A 276 -21.22 -3.91 -9.27
C ILE A 276 -20.42 -2.68 -8.81
N PRO A 277 -20.96 -1.45 -8.94
CA PRO A 277 -20.33 -0.27 -8.39
C PRO A 277 -20.05 -0.39 -6.89
N ASN A 278 -18.84 -0.07 -6.46
CA ASN A 278 -18.46 -0.23 -5.05
C ASN A 278 -19.28 0.68 -4.12
N SER A 279 -19.62 1.89 -4.58
CA SER A 279 -20.53 2.82 -3.87
C SER A 279 -21.99 2.35 -3.81
N ALA A 280 -22.39 1.31 -4.56
CA ALA A 280 -23.72 0.70 -4.51
C ALA A 280 -23.68 -0.78 -4.05
N SER A 281 -22.55 -1.23 -3.50
CA SER A 281 -22.35 -2.63 -3.12
C SER A 281 -22.71 -2.88 -1.65
N SER A 282 -23.93 -3.35 -1.40
CA SER A 282 -24.35 -3.79 -0.05
C SER A 282 -23.48 -4.94 0.48
N TYR A 283 -22.93 -5.74 -0.41
CA TYR A 283 -22.00 -6.81 -0.06
C TYR A 283 -20.72 -6.28 0.58
N LEU A 284 -20.08 -5.27 -0.02
CA LEU A 284 -18.87 -4.66 0.53
C LEU A 284 -19.19 -3.79 1.77
N LEU A 285 -20.15 -2.86 1.62
CA LEU A 285 -20.38 -1.78 2.58
C LEU A 285 -21.22 -2.19 3.80
N THR A 286 -22.06 -3.22 3.66
CA THR A 286 -22.91 -3.70 4.76
C THR A 286 -22.51 -5.10 5.20
N ASN A 287 -22.48 -6.09 4.30
CA ASN A 287 -22.21 -7.47 4.71
C ASN A 287 -20.78 -7.61 5.26
N ILE A 288 -19.77 -7.20 4.51
CA ILE A 288 -18.39 -7.32 4.96
C ILE A 288 -18.05 -6.25 6.01
N LEU A 289 -18.10 -4.97 5.63
CA LEU A 289 -17.61 -3.88 6.47
C LEU A 289 -18.33 -3.80 7.83
N ARG A 290 -19.66 -3.98 7.86
CA ARG A 290 -20.44 -3.81 9.09
C ARG A 290 -20.76 -5.13 9.78
N ASN A 291 -21.28 -6.13 9.04
CA ASN A 291 -21.75 -7.37 9.68
C ASN A 291 -20.57 -8.29 10.05
N GLU A 292 -19.57 -8.45 9.18
CA GLU A 292 -18.42 -9.32 9.45
C GLU A 292 -17.29 -8.62 10.25
N TRP A 293 -17.00 -7.35 9.95
CA TRP A 293 -15.90 -6.63 10.60
C TRP A 293 -16.34 -5.79 11.79
N GLY A 294 -17.63 -5.45 11.88
CA GLY A 294 -18.18 -4.73 13.02
C GLY A 294 -17.98 -3.21 12.97
N PHE A 295 -17.65 -2.62 11.82
CA PHE A 295 -17.41 -1.19 11.69
C PHE A 295 -18.61 -0.35 12.17
N LYS A 296 -18.35 0.58 13.10
CA LYS A 296 -19.39 1.42 13.76
C LYS A 296 -19.41 2.87 13.28
N GLY A 297 -18.40 3.27 12.51
CA GLY A 297 -18.31 4.59 11.90
C GLY A 297 -19.28 4.78 10.73
N TYR A 298 -19.00 5.83 9.94
CA TYR A 298 -19.78 6.15 8.75
C TYR A 298 -18.97 5.98 7.46
N VAL A 299 -19.68 5.81 6.34
CA VAL A 299 -19.11 5.67 5.00
C VAL A 299 -19.32 6.97 4.23
N TYR A 300 -18.23 7.54 3.74
CA TYR A 300 -18.18 8.74 2.91
C TYR A 300 -18.05 8.30 1.44
N SER A 301 -18.78 8.89 0.50
CA SER A 301 -18.56 8.59 -0.92
C SER A 301 -17.29 9.27 -1.41
N ASP A 302 -16.55 8.64 -2.33
CA ASP A 302 -15.58 9.42 -3.10
C ASP A 302 -16.30 10.53 -3.90
N TRP A 303 -15.53 11.49 -4.42
CA TRP A 303 -16.02 12.75 -4.97
C TRP A 303 -16.86 12.54 -6.25
N GLY A 304 -18.17 12.66 -6.13
CA GLY A 304 -19.13 12.47 -7.22
C GLY A 304 -19.46 11.00 -7.46
N ALA A 305 -18.96 10.07 -6.64
CA ALA A 305 -19.14 8.63 -6.85
C ALA A 305 -20.61 8.19 -6.81
N VAL A 306 -21.50 8.93 -6.14
CA VAL A 306 -22.94 8.67 -6.16
C VAL A 306 -23.55 9.10 -7.51
N ALA A 307 -23.24 10.29 -8.02
CA ALA A 307 -23.68 10.72 -9.34
C ALA A 307 -23.12 9.84 -10.48
N MET A 308 -21.91 9.30 -10.31
CA MET A 308 -21.31 8.37 -11.27
C MET A 308 -22.14 7.09 -11.49
N LEU A 309 -22.99 6.67 -10.54
CA LEU A 309 -23.95 5.58 -10.76
C LEU A 309 -24.86 5.85 -11.97
N LYS A 310 -25.18 7.12 -12.22
CA LYS A 310 -25.99 7.58 -13.35
C LYS A 310 -25.15 7.97 -14.55
N ASP A 311 -24.14 8.81 -14.33
CA ASP A 311 -23.45 9.51 -15.42
C ASP A 311 -22.27 8.73 -16.01
N PHE A 312 -21.74 7.74 -15.29
CA PHE A 312 -20.55 7.00 -15.68
C PHE A 312 -20.78 5.48 -15.77
N GLN A 313 -21.42 4.89 -14.76
CA GLN A 313 -21.64 3.44 -14.66
C GLN A 313 -23.01 3.01 -15.18
N HIS A 314 -23.94 3.95 -15.33
CA HIS A 314 -25.29 3.73 -15.86
C HIS A 314 -26.09 2.62 -15.16
N THR A 315 -25.91 2.46 -13.85
CA THR A 315 -26.73 1.58 -13.00
C THR A 315 -27.96 2.28 -12.43
N ALA A 316 -27.99 3.61 -12.44
CA ALA A 316 -29.13 4.43 -12.04
C ALA A 316 -29.60 5.33 -13.19
N LYS A 317 -30.91 5.53 -13.32
CA LYS A 317 -31.48 6.38 -14.39
C LYS A 317 -31.50 7.87 -14.04
N ASP A 318 -31.54 8.20 -12.75
CA ASP A 318 -31.70 9.56 -12.22
C ASP A 318 -31.14 9.67 -10.79
N ASP A 319 -31.18 10.88 -10.23
CA ASP A 319 -30.66 11.18 -8.88
C ASP A 319 -31.40 10.40 -7.79
N SER A 320 -32.71 10.17 -7.97
CA SER A 320 -33.53 9.39 -7.03
C SER A 320 -33.04 7.95 -6.94
N GLU A 321 -32.79 7.31 -8.08
CA GLU A 321 -32.32 5.93 -8.12
C GLU A 321 -30.87 5.81 -7.63
N ALA A 322 -29.99 6.76 -7.97
CA ALA A 322 -28.62 6.80 -7.48
C ALA A 322 -28.56 6.93 -5.95
N ALA A 323 -29.38 7.83 -5.38
CA ALA A 323 -29.48 8.02 -3.93
C ALA A 323 -29.97 6.75 -3.21
N ILE A 324 -31.02 6.10 -3.73
CA ILE A 324 -31.54 4.84 -3.18
C ILE A 324 -30.45 3.76 -3.22
N GLN A 325 -29.77 3.56 -4.36
CA GLN A 325 -28.75 2.53 -4.49
C GLN A 325 -27.60 2.73 -3.50
N ALA A 326 -27.03 3.94 -3.43
CA ALA A 326 -25.89 4.22 -2.55
C ALA A 326 -26.26 4.16 -1.06
N LEU A 327 -27.36 4.82 -0.66
CA LEU A 327 -27.75 4.91 0.75
C LEU A 327 -28.16 3.54 1.31
N THR A 328 -28.89 2.72 0.53
CA THR A 328 -29.28 1.38 0.97
C THR A 328 -28.12 0.38 0.96
N ALA A 329 -27.12 0.57 0.10
CA ALA A 329 -25.89 -0.21 0.13
C ALA A 329 -25.06 0.04 1.40
N GLY A 330 -25.06 1.28 1.89
CA GLY A 330 -24.43 1.67 3.15
C GLY A 330 -23.49 2.86 3.09
N VAL A 331 -23.51 3.62 1.99
CA VAL A 331 -22.92 4.98 1.92
C VAL A 331 -23.77 5.89 2.79
N ASP A 332 -23.15 6.55 3.77
CA ASP A 332 -23.88 7.42 4.70
C ASP A 332 -23.79 8.89 4.29
N LEU A 333 -22.66 9.35 3.74
CA LEU A 333 -22.46 10.74 3.34
C LEU A 333 -22.04 10.85 1.88
N GLU A 334 -22.74 11.68 1.10
CA GLU A 334 -22.43 12.00 -0.29
C GLU A 334 -21.54 13.25 -0.41
N ALA A 335 -20.50 13.15 -1.23
CA ALA A 335 -19.57 14.24 -1.54
C ALA A 335 -19.54 14.54 -3.04
N SER A 336 -19.49 15.83 -3.39
CA SER A 336 -19.35 16.32 -4.77
C SER A 336 -20.44 15.88 -5.75
N SER A 337 -21.64 15.63 -5.22
CA SER A 337 -22.89 15.49 -5.96
C SER A 337 -24.09 15.86 -5.06
N ASN A 338 -25.30 15.95 -5.63
CA ASN A 338 -26.52 16.36 -4.92
C ASN A 338 -27.63 15.31 -5.00
N CYS A 339 -27.31 14.03 -5.24
CA CYS A 339 -28.33 13.01 -5.46
C CYS A 339 -29.19 12.78 -4.20
N TYR A 340 -28.61 12.88 -3.00
CA TYR A 340 -29.32 12.63 -1.74
C TYR A 340 -30.43 13.65 -1.45
N TRP A 341 -30.40 14.84 -2.06
CA TRP A 341 -31.51 15.80 -1.97
C TRP A 341 -32.79 15.29 -2.64
N ALA A 342 -32.70 14.33 -3.57
CA ALA A 342 -33.88 13.70 -4.15
C ALA A 342 -34.66 12.83 -3.14
N LEU A 343 -34.06 12.45 -2.01
CA LEU A 343 -34.70 11.63 -0.98
C LEU A 343 -35.86 12.34 -0.28
N GLU A 344 -35.83 13.67 -0.19
CA GLU A 344 -36.88 14.46 0.46
C GLU A 344 -38.24 14.17 -0.18
N GLN A 345 -38.32 14.38 -1.49
CA GLN A 345 -39.54 14.14 -2.26
C GLN A 345 -39.95 12.66 -2.27
N LEU A 346 -38.98 11.72 -2.32
CA LEU A 346 -39.27 10.30 -2.31
C LEU A 346 -39.92 9.85 -0.99
N ILE A 347 -39.44 10.35 0.14
CA ILE A 347 -39.96 10.02 1.47
C ILE A 347 -41.33 10.66 1.68
N GLU A 348 -41.51 11.94 1.32
CA GLU A 348 -42.80 12.63 1.40
C GLU A 348 -43.90 11.93 0.57
N GLN A 349 -43.51 11.33 -0.57
CA GLN A 349 -44.41 10.55 -1.42
C GLN A 349 -44.62 9.10 -0.94
N GLY A 350 -43.98 8.67 0.15
CA GLY A 350 -44.04 7.29 0.64
C GLY A 350 -43.35 6.26 -0.27
N ARG A 351 -42.44 6.71 -1.14
CA ARG A 351 -41.71 5.88 -2.11
C ARG A 351 -40.34 5.41 -1.59
N PHE A 352 -39.89 5.95 -0.46
CA PHE A 352 -38.68 5.53 0.24
C PHE A 352 -38.88 5.64 1.75
N ASP A 353 -38.24 4.76 2.51
CA ASP A 353 -38.42 4.68 3.97
C ASP A 353 -37.37 5.55 4.68
N GLU A 354 -37.84 6.53 5.47
CA GLU A 354 -36.99 7.46 6.22
C GLU A 354 -35.99 6.74 7.15
N LYS A 355 -36.28 5.50 7.56
CA LYS A 355 -35.36 4.73 8.43
C LYS A 355 -33.94 4.60 7.88
N TYR A 356 -33.77 4.59 6.55
CA TYR A 356 -32.44 4.50 5.94
C TYR A 356 -31.66 5.80 6.09
N VAL A 357 -32.35 6.94 5.99
CA VAL A 357 -31.80 8.27 6.30
C VAL A 357 -31.44 8.33 7.79
N ASP A 358 -32.36 7.91 8.67
CA ASP A 358 -32.12 7.88 10.12
C ASP A 358 -30.91 7.04 10.51
N LEU A 359 -30.74 5.88 9.87
CA LEU A 359 -29.60 5.00 10.12
C LEU A 359 -28.27 5.65 9.72
N ALA A 360 -28.22 6.30 8.56
CA ALA A 360 -27.02 6.98 8.06
C ALA A 360 -26.68 8.22 8.91
N VAL A 361 -27.67 9.08 9.19
CA VAL A 361 -27.50 10.25 10.07
C VAL A 361 -27.05 9.80 11.46
N GLY A 362 -27.66 8.75 12.03
CA GLY A 362 -27.29 8.22 13.33
C GLY A 362 -25.82 7.80 13.43
N ARG A 363 -25.24 7.26 12.35
CA ARG A 363 -23.80 6.91 12.29
C ARG A 363 -22.91 8.16 12.25
N ILE A 364 -23.28 9.16 11.47
CA ILE A 364 -22.56 10.44 11.38
C ILE A 364 -22.59 11.16 12.74
N LEU A 365 -23.78 11.28 13.35
CA LEU A 365 -23.94 11.90 14.67
C LEU A 365 -23.18 11.15 15.76
N ARG A 366 -23.19 9.80 15.75
CA ARG A 366 -22.37 8.99 16.68
C ARG A 366 -20.92 9.41 16.61
N VAL A 367 -20.33 9.49 15.41
CA VAL A 367 -18.93 9.89 15.26
C VAL A 367 -18.69 11.33 15.71
N LYS A 368 -19.61 12.26 15.44
CA LYS A 368 -19.51 13.65 15.94
C LYS A 368 -19.49 13.71 17.48
N PHE A 369 -20.33 12.91 18.15
CA PHE A 369 -20.33 12.81 19.62
C PHE A 369 -19.07 12.14 20.17
N GLU A 370 -18.65 11.02 19.58
CA GLU A 370 -17.47 10.29 20.07
C GLU A 370 -16.16 11.06 19.86
N LEU A 371 -16.11 11.99 18.91
CA LEU A 371 -14.99 12.93 18.72
C LEU A 371 -15.10 14.17 19.62
N GLY A 372 -16.15 14.28 20.44
CA GLY A 372 -16.36 15.39 21.37
C GLY A 372 -16.68 16.73 20.69
N LEU A 373 -17.19 16.72 19.46
CA LEU A 373 -17.47 17.94 18.71
C LEU A 373 -18.60 18.78 19.31
N PHE A 374 -19.52 18.16 20.06
CA PHE A 374 -20.58 18.92 20.73
C PHE A 374 -20.07 19.62 22.00
N GLU A 375 -19.05 19.07 22.65
CA GLU A 375 -18.43 19.64 23.85
C GLU A 375 -17.37 20.69 23.51
N ASN A 376 -16.62 20.45 22.43
CA ASN A 376 -15.56 21.33 21.96
C ASN A 376 -15.67 21.54 20.44
N PRO A 377 -16.71 22.24 19.97
CA PRO A 377 -16.96 22.40 18.53
C PRO A 377 -15.84 23.11 17.81
N TYR A 378 -15.17 24.05 18.48
CA TYR A 378 -14.13 24.88 17.87
C TYR A 378 -12.73 24.26 17.96
N GLN A 379 -12.56 23.12 18.64
CA GLN A 379 -11.30 22.36 18.74
C GLN A 379 -10.07 23.20 19.11
N GLY A 380 -10.26 24.28 19.86
CA GLY A 380 -9.18 25.21 20.22
C GLY A 380 -8.72 26.13 19.09
N ALA A 381 -9.54 26.38 18.06
CA ALA A 381 -9.26 27.36 16.99
C ALA A 381 -9.03 28.80 17.51
N ASP A 382 -9.45 29.06 18.75
CA ASP A 382 -9.18 30.28 19.54
C ASP A 382 -7.81 30.26 20.24
N MET A 383 -7.04 29.17 20.15
CA MET A 383 -5.66 29.07 20.67
C MET A 383 -4.65 29.46 19.58
N PRO A 384 -4.16 30.71 19.55
CA PRO A 384 -3.08 31.08 18.64
C PRO A 384 -1.80 30.29 18.97
N GLY A 385 -1.04 29.88 17.94
CA GLY A 385 0.39 29.60 18.11
C GLY A 385 0.89 28.15 17.93
N VAL A 386 0.11 27.21 17.37
CA VAL A 386 0.72 25.96 16.90
C VAL A 386 1.41 26.24 15.57
N ALA A 387 2.75 26.21 15.58
CA ALA A 387 3.54 26.43 14.39
C ALA A 387 3.35 25.28 13.40
N MET A 388 2.94 25.61 12.17
CA MET A 388 3.06 24.71 11.03
C MET A 388 4.52 24.64 10.58
N ARG A 389 4.91 23.53 9.94
CA ARG A 389 6.24 23.31 9.38
C ARG A 389 7.34 23.58 10.39
N THR A 390 7.19 22.96 11.57
CA THR A 390 8.19 23.05 12.63
C THR A 390 9.51 22.45 12.19
N LYS A 391 10.61 22.84 12.85
CA LYS A 391 11.93 22.25 12.55
C LYS A 391 11.92 20.74 12.78
N GLU A 392 11.18 20.28 13.77
CA GLU A 392 11.03 18.88 14.14
C GLU A 392 10.25 18.10 13.07
N ALA A 393 9.19 18.69 12.50
CA ALA A 393 8.43 18.09 11.39
C ALA A 393 9.28 18.00 10.11
N VAL A 394 10.01 19.08 9.78
CA VAL A 394 10.95 19.12 8.64
C VAL A 394 12.07 18.07 8.81
N GLU A 395 12.62 17.92 10.01
CA GLU A 395 13.64 16.92 10.31
C GLU A 395 13.06 15.49 10.30
N LEU A 396 11.81 15.30 10.70
CA LEU A 396 11.13 14.03 10.52
C LEU A 396 10.93 13.71 9.03
N SER A 397 10.51 14.66 8.21
CA SER A 397 10.44 14.51 6.74
C SER A 397 11.81 14.10 6.17
N ARG A 398 12.89 14.76 6.61
CA ARG A 398 14.28 14.39 6.29
C ARG A 398 14.60 12.93 6.64
N ARG A 399 14.27 12.49 7.85
CA ARG A 399 14.53 11.10 8.32
C ARG A 399 13.75 10.05 7.53
N VAL A 400 12.49 10.33 7.18
CA VAL A 400 11.71 9.42 6.33
C VAL A 400 12.33 9.34 4.93
N ALA A 401 12.82 10.46 4.38
CA ALA A 401 13.53 10.49 3.11
C ALA A 401 14.86 9.71 3.15
N ASP A 402 15.62 9.82 4.24
CA ASP A 402 16.87 9.05 4.42
C ASP A 402 16.65 7.54 4.43
N GLU A 403 15.52 7.10 5.00
CA GLU A 403 15.20 5.68 5.13
C GLU A 403 14.42 5.09 3.96
N SER A 404 14.07 5.87 2.94
CA SER A 404 13.28 5.44 1.77
C SER A 404 14.07 5.32 0.46
N ILE A 405 15.35 5.70 0.44
CA ILE A 405 16.21 5.55 -0.74
C ILE A 405 16.64 4.08 -0.88
N VAL A 406 16.30 3.47 -2.02
CA VAL A 406 16.62 2.07 -2.33
C VAL A 406 17.85 2.03 -3.25
N LEU A 407 18.92 1.38 -2.82
CA LEU A 407 20.06 1.06 -3.68
C LEU A 407 19.78 -0.25 -4.41
N LEU A 408 19.52 -0.22 -5.72
CA LEU A 408 19.16 -1.42 -6.50
C LEU A 408 20.40 -2.20 -6.96
N LYS A 409 21.44 -1.48 -7.36
CA LYS A 409 22.66 -2.03 -7.94
C LYS A 409 23.85 -1.14 -7.56
N ASN A 410 25.00 -1.75 -7.24
CA ASN A 410 26.24 -1.03 -6.93
C ASN A 410 27.47 -1.88 -7.24
N GLU A 411 27.82 -1.98 -8.52
CA GLU A 411 28.99 -2.73 -8.98
C GLU A 411 30.28 -1.98 -8.68
N ASN A 412 31.36 -2.74 -8.43
CA ASN A 412 32.70 -2.22 -8.15
C ASN A 412 32.77 -1.22 -6.99
N THR A 413 31.76 -1.22 -6.11
CA THR A 413 31.64 -0.25 -5.00
C THR A 413 31.74 1.19 -5.51
N LEU A 414 31.04 1.50 -6.62
CA LEU A 414 31.03 2.84 -7.20
C LEU A 414 30.46 3.89 -6.23
N LEU A 415 29.43 3.51 -5.49
CA LEU A 415 28.89 4.25 -4.37
C LEU A 415 29.38 3.68 -3.02
N PRO A 416 29.64 4.53 -2.01
CA PRO A 416 29.50 6.00 -2.04
C PRO A 416 30.61 6.70 -2.83
N LEU A 417 30.29 7.88 -3.36
CA LEU A 417 31.20 8.73 -4.12
C LEU A 417 32.42 9.14 -3.28
N ASN A 418 33.61 8.91 -3.81
CA ASN A 418 34.85 9.36 -3.20
C ASN A 418 35.33 10.67 -3.82
N LEU A 419 35.03 11.79 -3.16
CA LEU A 419 35.41 13.14 -3.62
C LEU A 419 36.93 13.36 -3.75
N ASN A 420 37.77 12.50 -3.18
CA ASN A 420 39.23 12.58 -3.35
C ASN A 420 39.70 11.94 -4.67
N LYS A 421 38.85 11.15 -5.33
CA LYS A 421 39.18 10.45 -6.59
C LYS A 421 38.65 11.15 -7.84
N ILE A 422 37.82 12.16 -7.68
CA ILE A 422 37.22 12.94 -8.78
C ILE A 422 37.45 14.43 -8.52
N LYS A 423 37.51 15.21 -9.61
CA LYS A 423 37.63 16.67 -9.64
C LYS A 423 36.38 17.32 -10.21
N SER A 424 35.60 16.59 -11.00
CA SER A 424 34.34 17.08 -11.56
C SER A 424 33.27 15.99 -11.69
N LEU A 425 32.02 16.40 -11.50
CA LEU A 425 30.83 15.54 -11.57
C LEU A 425 29.79 16.19 -12.49
N ALA A 426 29.31 15.42 -13.47
CA ALA A 426 28.17 15.81 -14.27
C ALA A 426 26.88 15.43 -13.53
N VAL A 427 25.93 16.37 -13.47
CA VAL A 427 24.60 16.17 -12.88
C VAL A 427 23.59 16.44 -13.98
N ILE A 428 22.99 15.38 -14.50
CA ILE A 428 22.23 15.39 -15.75
C ILE A 428 20.78 14.94 -15.50
N GLY A 429 19.84 15.40 -16.31
CA GLY A 429 18.51 14.81 -16.44
C GLY A 429 17.38 15.73 -15.98
N PRO A 430 16.14 15.45 -16.42
CA PRO A 430 14.99 16.32 -16.18
C PRO A 430 14.71 16.55 -14.70
N ASN A 431 14.97 15.55 -13.85
CA ASN A 431 14.71 15.62 -12.41
C ASN A 431 15.93 16.05 -11.58
N ALA A 432 17.03 16.44 -12.21
CA ALA A 432 18.25 16.82 -11.48
C ALA A 432 18.11 18.15 -10.72
N ASN A 433 17.39 19.13 -11.28
CA ASN A 433 17.20 20.45 -10.67
C ASN A 433 15.72 20.83 -10.50
N GLN A 434 14.89 19.81 -10.25
CA GLN A 434 13.46 19.95 -10.01
C GLN A 434 13.10 19.16 -8.76
N VAL A 435 12.22 19.72 -7.93
CA VAL A 435 11.60 18.96 -6.83
C VAL A 435 10.51 18.07 -7.38
N GLN A 436 10.35 16.90 -6.78
CA GLN A 436 9.26 15.97 -7.09
C GLN A 436 8.65 15.47 -5.79
N PHE A 437 7.46 15.97 -5.46
CA PHE A 437 6.80 15.70 -4.18
C PHE A 437 5.74 14.61 -4.22
N GLY A 438 5.23 14.26 -5.41
CA GLY A 438 4.04 13.42 -5.56
C GLY A 438 2.75 14.23 -5.65
N ASP A 439 1.66 13.56 -6.01
CA ASP A 439 0.29 14.09 -5.99
C ASP A 439 -0.18 14.37 -4.57
N TYR A 440 -1.39 14.91 -4.41
CA TYR A 440 -1.90 15.33 -3.10
C TYR A 440 -0.89 16.20 -2.31
N THR A 441 -0.17 17.04 -3.03
CA THR A 441 0.74 18.07 -2.50
C THR A 441 0.22 19.45 -2.84
N TRP A 442 0.60 20.44 -2.03
CA TRP A 442 0.22 21.84 -2.22
C TRP A 442 1.22 22.65 -3.07
N SER A 443 2.44 22.13 -3.29
CA SER A 443 3.48 22.80 -4.06
C SER A 443 4.12 21.89 -5.11
N ARG A 444 4.69 22.51 -6.14
CA ARG A 444 5.65 21.91 -7.09
C ARG A 444 6.91 22.77 -7.24
N SER A 445 7.05 23.79 -6.39
CA SER A 445 8.06 24.82 -6.56
C SER A 445 9.35 24.42 -5.86
N ASN A 446 10.49 24.60 -6.54
CA ASN A 446 11.82 24.47 -5.95
C ASN A 446 12.05 25.38 -4.74
N LYS A 447 11.21 26.40 -4.49
CA LYS A 447 11.31 27.24 -3.28
C LYS A 447 10.92 26.48 -2.00
N ASP A 448 10.11 25.42 -2.14
CA ASP A 448 9.50 24.70 -1.03
C ASP A 448 10.22 23.39 -0.69
N GLY A 449 11.25 23.01 -1.45
CA GLY A 449 12.07 21.83 -1.18
C GLY A 449 13.46 21.93 -1.79
N VAL A 450 14.29 20.92 -1.53
CA VAL A 450 15.68 20.87 -2.01
C VAL A 450 15.78 19.97 -3.24
N THR A 451 16.29 20.50 -4.35
CA THR A 451 16.54 19.69 -5.56
C THR A 451 17.77 18.80 -5.40
N PRO A 452 17.90 17.69 -6.15
CA PRO A 452 19.12 16.88 -6.12
C PRO A 452 20.40 17.68 -6.44
N LEU A 453 20.35 18.57 -7.43
CA LEU A 453 21.46 19.46 -7.80
C LEU A 453 21.83 20.40 -6.64
N GLU A 454 20.84 21.01 -5.99
CA GLU A 454 21.06 21.89 -4.83
C GLU A 454 21.70 21.12 -3.68
N GLY A 455 21.15 19.95 -3.33
CA GLY A 455 21.68 19.08 -2.29
C GLY A 455 23.14 18.72 -2.55
N LEU A 456 23.46 18.25 -3.76
CA LEU A 456 24.82 17.91 -4.16
C LEU A 456 25.76 19.11 -4.09
N LYS A 457 25.39 20.26 -4.69
CA LYS A 457 26.19 21.50 -4.65
C LYS A 457 26.50 21.92 -3.21
N LYS A 458 25.51 21.84 -2.32
CA LYS A 458 25.67 22.19 -0.90
C LYS A 458 26.67 21.29 -0.18
N ARG A 459 26.68 19.97 -0.44
CA ARG A 459 27.61 19.04 0.22
C ARG A 459 29.02 19.08 -0.36
N VAL A 460 29.15 19.20 -1.68
CA VAL A 460 30.47 19.20 -2.33
C VAL A 460 31.18 20.55 -2.18
N GLY A 461 30.43 21.65 -2.09
CA GLY A 461 30.97 23.01 -2.05
C GLY A 461 31.94 23.26 -3.20
N ASN A 462 33.14 23.72 -2.90
CA ASN A 462 34.18 23.99 -3.90
C ASN A 462 35.19 22.82 -4.06
N LYS A 463 34.93 21.65 -3.45
CA LYS A 463 35.86 20.50 -3.49
C LYS A 463 36.01 19.93 -4.90
N ILE A 464 34.91 19.90 -5.66
CA ILE A 464 34.85 19.43 -7.04
C ILE A 464 33.96 20.37 -7.86
N LYS A 465 34.15 20.39 -9.19
CA LYS A 465 33.29 21.14 -10.11
C LYS A 465 32.00 20.35 -10.42
N ILE A 466 30.84 21.00 -10.31
CA ILE A 466 29.56 20.44 -10.79
C ILE A 466 29.27 21.02 -12.17
N ASN A 467 29.13 20.16 -13.18
CA ASN A 467 28.63 20.52 -14.50
C ASN A 467 27.18 20.02 -14.62
N TYR A 468 26.23 20.91 -14.83
CA TYR A 468 24.81 20.57 -14.89
C TYR A 468 24.26 20.78 -16.30
N ALA A 469 23.37 19.89 -16.74
CA ALA A 469 22.52 20.08 -17.90
C ALA A 469 21.19 19.32 -17.70
N ALA A 470 20.08 19.88 -18.14
CA ALA A 470 18.78 19.20 -18.06
C ALA A 470 18.72 17.97 -18.98
N GLY A 471 19.32 18.06 -20.18
CA GLY A 471 19.36 16.97 -21.16
C GLY A 471 18.05 16.82 -21.94
N CYS A 472 16.95 16.52 -21.26
CA CYS A 472 15.63 16.33 -21.88
C CYS A 472 14.49 16.74 -20.93
N ASP A 473 13.26 16.65 -21.44
CA ASP A 473 12.01 16.78 -20.67
C ASP A 473 11.43 15.40 -20.33
N LEU A 474 10.40 15.37 -19.47
CA LEU A 474 9.72 14.13 -19.05
C LEU A 474 8.66 13.62 -20.04
N ILE A 475 8.09 14.52 -20.86
CA ILE A 475 6.88 14.22 -21.66
C ILE A 475 7.06 14.43 -23.17
N THR A 476 8.23 14.87 -23.62
CA THR A 476 8.48 15.18 -25.03
C THR A 476 9.59 14.33 -25.61
N ASP A 477 9.56 14.16 -26.94
CA ASP A 477 10.65 13.51 -27.68
C ASP A 477 11.76 14.51 -28.06
N ASN A 478 11.84 15.66 -27.37
CA ASN A 478 12.79 16.70 -27.68
C ASN A 478 14.20 16.34 -27.19
N LYS A 479 15.14 16.23 -28.13
CA LYS A 479 16.56 15.92 -27.88
C LYS A 479 17.47 17.15 -27.90
N SER A 480 16.93 18.37 -27.97
CA SER A 480 17.74 19.59 -28.13
C SER A 480 18.72 19.85 -26.99
N GLY A 481 18.51 19.26 -25.80
CA GLY A 481 19.42 19.37 -24.66
C GLY A 481 20.52 18.30 -24.60
N PHE A 482 20.54 17.32 -25.52
CA PHE A 482 21.48 16.20 -25.48
C PHE A 482 22.92 16.67 -25.65
N ASP A 483 23.19 17.58 -26.60
CA ASP A 483 24.54 18.10 -26.85
C ASP A 483 25.14 18.79 -25.61
N GLU A 484 24.32 19.54 -24.88
CA GLU A 484 24.73 20.18 -23.62
C GLU A 484 25.05 19.13 -22.54
N ALA A 485 24.21 18.11 -22.40
CA ALA A 485 24.43 17.02 -21.46
C ALA A 485 25.70 16.22 -21.78
N VAL A 486 25.91 15.88 -23.05
CA VAL A 486 27.12 15.20 -23.53
C VAL A 486 28.36 16.06 -23.26
N ALA A 487 28.30 17.37 -23.51
CA ALA A 487 29.41 18.28 -23.23
C ALA A 487 29.71 18.35 -21.72
N ALA A 488 28.69 18.41 -20.87
CA ALA A 488 28.85 18.40 -19.41
C ALA A 488 29.50 17.10 -18.90
N VAL A 489 29.12 15.94 -19.45
CA VAL A 489 29.73 14.64 -19.10
C VAL A 489 31.16 14.52 -19.61
N LYS A 490 31.46 14.95 -20.83
CA LYS A 490 32.84 14.98 -21.36
C LYS A 490 33.77 15.85 -20.52
N ALA A 491 33.25 16.93 -19.94
CA ALA A 491 33.96 17.83 -19.03
C ALA A 491 34.02 17.32 -17.56
N SER A 492 33.53 16.11 -17.30
CA SER A 492 33.44 15.52 -15.96
C SER A 492 34.19 14.20 -15.83
N ASP A 493 34.55 13.82 -14.61
CA ASP A 493 35.17 12.52 -14.35
C ASP A 493 34.14 11.39 -14.34
N MET A 494 32.90 11.68 -13.96
CA MET A 494 31.76 10.77 -13.95
C MET A 494 30.42 11.53 -14.01
N ALA A 495 29.31 10.80 -14.15
CA ALA A 495 27.97 11.38 -14.24
C ALA A 495 26.99 10.75 -13.25
N VAL A 496 26.08 11.57 -12.72
CA VAL A 496 24.82 11.13 -12.10
C VAL A 496 23.68 11.63 -12.97
N VAL A 497 22.83 10.72 -13.43
CA VAL A 497 21.70 11.01 -14.32
C VAL A 497 20.39 10.78 -13.55
N PHE A 498 19.58 11.82 -13.43
CA PHE A 498 18.31 11.84 -12.71
C PHE A 498 17.14 11.77 -13.70
N VAL A 499 16.52 10.60 -13.79
CA VAL A 499 15.37 10.29 -14.66
C VAL A 499 14.19 9.78 -13.84
N GLY A 500 13.02 9.60 -14.44
CA GLY A 500 11.85 9.01 -13.77
C GLY A 500 10.55 9.66 -14.22
N SER A 501 9.75 10.11 -13.23
CA SER A 501 8.40 10.66 -13.46
C SER A 501 8.18 11.99 -12.73
N SER A 502 7.13 12.70 -13.11
CA SER A 502 6.57 13.84 -12.39
C SER A 502 5.11 13.53 -12.06
N SER A 503 4.65 13.87 -10.86
CA SER A 503 3.26 13.56 -10.46
C SER A 503 2.33 14.75 -10.69
N ALA A 504 1.03 14.58 -10.50
CA ALA A 504 0.04 15.67 -10.45
C ALA A 504 0.19 16.52 -9.17
N SER A 505 -0.60 17.58 -9.01
CA SER A 505 -0.73 18.33 -7.76
C SER A 505 -2.19 18.72 -7.56
N LEU A 506 -2.67 18.69 -6.32
CA LEU A 506 -4.09 18.91 -6.05
C LEU A 506 -4.44 20.40 -6.28
N ALA A 507 -5.41 20.66 -7.16
CA ALA A 507 -5.93 22.00 -7.45
C ALA A 507 -4.89 23.05 -7.89
N ARG A 508 -3.81 22.62 -8.55
CA ARG A 508 -2.73 23.47 -9.11
C ARG A 508 -2.37 23.00 -10.53
N ASP A 509 -1.44 23.66 -11.21
CA ASP A 509 -0.97 23.25 -12.54
C ASP A 509 -0.19 21.93 -12.48
N TYR A 510 -0.49 21.02 -13.40
CA TYR A 510 0.05 19.67 -13.54
C TYR A 510 0.29 19.28 -15.01
N SER A 511 0.53 20.27 -15.87
CA SER A 511 0.67 20.08 -17.33
C SER A 511 1.77 19.12 -17.80
N ASP A 512 2.74 18.78 -16.94
CA ASP A 512 3.86 17.87 -17.23
C ASP A 512 3.82 16.54 -16.42
N ALA A 513 2.67 16.19 -15.83
CA ALA A 513 2.52 14.98 -15.02
C ALA A 513 2.52 13.68 -15.85
N THR A 514 3.19 12.66 -15.34
CA THR A 514 3.25 11.28 -15.85
C THR A 514 2.89 10.24 -14.78
N CYS A 515 2.43 10.71 -13.62
CA CYS A 515 2.05 9.94 -12.44
C CYS A 515 0.98 10.71 -11.64
N GLY A 516 0.32 10.03 -10.71
CA GLY A 516 -0.76 10.57 -9.88
C GLY A 516 -2.16 10.30 -10.43
N GLU A 517 -3.17 10.67 -9.66
CA GLU A 517 -4.59 10.45 -10.00
C GLU A 517 -4.97 10.94 -11.40
N GLY A 518 -5.40 10.00 -12.26
CA GLY A 518 -5.82 10.26 -13.64
C GLY A 518 -4.67 10.31 -14.67
N PHE A 519 -3.42 10.08 -14.25
CA PHE A 519 -2.23 10.07 -15.11
C PHE A 519 -1.63 8.65 -15.23
N ASP A 520 -2.40 7.78 -15.90
CA ASP A 520 -2.05 6.38 -16.12
C ASP A 520 -1.19 6.21 -17.37
N LEU A 521 -0.29 5.21 -17.36
CA LEU A 521 0.60 4.93 -18.49
C LEU A 521 0.24 3.61 -19.19
N SER A 522 0.30 3.61 -20.51
CA SER A 522 0.14 2.38 -21.32
C SER A 522 1.44 1.59 -21.48
N SER A 523 2.59 2.25 -21.31
CA SER A 523 3.92 1.63 -21.20
C SER A 523 4.54 1.92 -19.84
N LEU A 524 5.48 1.06 -19.44
CA LEU A 524 6.32 1.28 -18.26
C LEU A 524 7.75 1.62 -18.63
N ASP A 525 8.04 1.98 -19.88
CA ASP A 525 9.35 2.54 -20.24
C ASP A 525 9.47 3.96 -19.67
N LEU A 526 10.69 4.47 -19.47
CA LEU A 526 10.88 5.86 -19.07
C LEU A 526 10.28 6.78 -20.14
N THR A 527 9.42 7.73 -19.73
CA THR A 527 8.68 8.59 -20.64
C THR A 527 9.59 9.57 -21.40
N GLY A 528 9.15 10.01 -22.58
CA GLY A 528 9.94 10.86 -23.46
C GLY A 528 11.21 10.16 -23.94
N VAL A 529 12.33 10.90 -23.99
CA VAL A 529 13.63 10.41 -24.49
C VAL A 529 14.65 10.17 -23.38
N GLN A 530 14.17 9.88 -22.16
CA GLN A 530 15.02 9.75 -20.97
C GLN A 530 15.98 8.55 -21.05
N GLU A 531 15.52 7.38 -21.52
CA GLU A 531 16.40 6.20 -21.67
C GLU A 531 17.48 6.46 -22.72
N GLU A 532 17.11 7.05 -23.86
CA GLU A 532 18.07 7.43 -24.91
C GLU A 532 19.15 8.41 -24.40
N LEU A 533 18.78 9.36 -23.53
CA LEU A 533 19.75 10.24 -22.89
C LEU A 533 20.76 9.43 -22.03
N VAL A 534 20.28 8.44 -21.27
CA VAL A 534 21.16 7.57 -20.47
C VAL A 534 22.09 6.76 -21.37
N GLU A 535 21.59 6.22 -22.49
CA GLU A 535 22.38 5.50 -23.49
C GLU A 535 23.51 6.36 -24.07
N GLU A 536 23.19 7.59 -24.49
CA GLU A 536 24.17 8.55 -25.02
C GLU A 536 25.23 8.93 -23.98
N ILE A 537 24.82 9.16 -22.74
CA ILE A 537 25.77 9.45 -21.64
C ILE A 537 26.66 8.24 -21.33
N TYR A 538 26.10 7.03 -21.33
CA TYR A 538 26.86 5.80 -21.12
C TYR A 538 27.90 5.56 -22.23
N ALA A 539 27.54 5.81 -23.49
CA ALA A 539 28.41 5.61 -24.65
C ALA A 539 29.71 6.44 -24.61
N ILE A 540 29.77 7.51 -23.82
CA ILE A 540 30.98 8.33 -23.61
C ILE A 540 32.08 7.51 -22.87
N GLY A 541 31.72 6.46 -22.14
CA GLY A 541 32.65 5.58 -21.44
C GLY A 541 33.14 6.12 -20.08
N LYS A 542 32.43 7.10 -19.49
CA LYS A 542 32.64 7.54 -18.10
C LYS A 542 31.77 6.71 -17.14
N PRO A 543 32.14 6.57 -15.85
CA PRO A 543 31.25 5.96 -14.88
C PRO A 543 29.93 6.73 -14.78
N VAL A 544 28.80 6.01 -14.81
CA VAL A 544 27.45 6.58 -14.74
C VAL A 544 26.71 5.98 -13.55
N ILE A 545 26.04 6.83 -12.79
CA ILE A 545 25.04 6.46 -11.79
C ILE A 545 23.68 6.92 -12.31
N VAL A 546 22.68 6.05 -12.28
CA VAL A 546 21.29 6.44 -12.56
C VAL A 546 20.50 6.52 -11.27
N VAL A 547 19.81 7.65 -11.07
CA VAL A 547 18.87 7.86 -9.96
C VAL A 547 17.46 8.01 -10.55
N LEU A 548 16.58 7.08 -10.21
CA LEU A 548 15.17 7.16 -10.52
C LEU A 548 14.46 8.03 -9.47
N VAL A 549 14.03 9.23 -9.86
CA VAL A 549 13.13 10.09 -9.08
C VAL A 549 11.70 9.84 -9.55
N THR A 550 10.92 9.05 -8.81
CA THR A 550 9.66 8.51 -9.35
C THR A 550 8.60 8.15 -8.30
N GLY A 551 7.34 8.05 -8.74
CA GLY A 551 6.20 7.53 -7.97
C GLY A 551 5.85 6.07 -8.27
N LYS A 552 6.45 5.45 -9.29
CA LYS A 552 6.11 4.07 -9.71
C LYS A 552 7.33 3.31 -10.27
N PRO A 553 7.29 1.97 -10.35
CA PRO A 553 8.32 1.20 -11.05
C PRO A 553 8.30 1.43 -12.57
N PHE A 554 9.49 1.53 -13.17
CA PHE A 554 9.69 1.54 -14.62
C PHE A 554 10.41 0.26 -15.09
N SER A 555 10.15 -0.13 -16.33
CA SER A 555 10.81 -1.19 -17.08
C SER A 555 12.12 -0.66 -17.66
N ILE A 556 13.22 -0.89 -16.93
CA ILE A 556 14.53 -0.31 -17.24
C ILE A 556 15.58 -1.40 -17.48
N SER A 557 15.22 -2.38 -18.30
CA SER A 557 16.04 -3.59 -18.54
C SER A 557 17.43 -3.24 -19.09
N TRP A 558 17.51 -2.30 -20.05
CA TRP A 558 18.79 -1.85 -20.61
C TRP A 558 19.67 -1.18 -19.54
N ILE A 559 19.09 -0.29 -18.71
CA ILE A 559 19.79 0.38 -17.61
C ILE A 559 20.32 -0.64 -16.60
N LYS A 560 19.51 -1.65 -16.21
CA LYS A 560 19.95 -2.72 -15.31
C LYS A 560 21.19 -3.44 -15.84
N GLU A 561 21.21 -3.74 -17.13
CA GLU A 561 22.31 -4.45 -17.79
C GLU A 561 23.58 -3.60 -17.83
N HIS A 562 23.49 -2.33 -18.22
CA HIS A 562 24.66 -1.52 -18.58
C HIS A 562 25.17 -0.60 -17.47
N ILE A 563 24.30 -0.10 -16.59
CA ILE A 563 24.67 0.90 -15.59
C ILE A 563 25.17 0.22 -14.31
N PRO A 564 26.35 0.60 -13.78
CA PRO A 564 26.96 -0.05 -12.63
C PRO A 564 26.27 0.28 -11.29
N ALA A 565 25.68 1.47 -11.15
CA ALA A 565 25.00 1.89 -9.94
C ALA A 565 23.62 2.50 -10.25
N ILE A 566 22.59 1.95 -9.61
CA ILE A 566 21.19 2.33 -9.83
C ILE A 566 20.53 2.55 -8.47
N VAL A 567 19.89 3.70 -8.32
CA VAL A 567 19.24 4.13 -7.09
C VAL A 567 17.79 4.50 -7.40
N VAL A 568 16.87 4.14 -6.51
CA VAL A 568 15.50 4.67 -6.51
C VAL A 568 15.36 5.66 -5.37
N GLN A 569 15.09 6.90 -5.74
CA GLN A 569 14.56 7.93 -4.86
C GLN A 569 13.07 8.06 -5.20
N TRP A 570 12.21 7.46 -4.38
CA TRP A 570 10.79 7.76 -4.47
C TRP A 570 10.53 9.26 -4.23
N TYR A 571 9.30 9.74 -4.41
CA TYR A 571 8.96 11.11 -4.02
C TYR A 571 9.19 11.34 -2.51
N GLY A 572 10.32 11.96 -2.19
CA GLY A 572 10.95 11.95 -0.86
C GLY A 572 10.69 13.21 -0.02
N GLY A 573 9.63 13.95 -0.33
CA GLY A 573 9.27 15.17 0.41
C GLY A 573 10.24 16.34 0.23
N GLU A 574 10.07 17.38 1.06
CA GLU A 574 10.78 18.66 0.90
C GLU A 574 12.32 18.58 1.08
N LYS A 575 12.82 17.49 1.67
CA LYS A 575 14.26 17.26 1.88
C LYS A 575 14.86 16.16 1.00
N ALA A 576 14.15 15.72 -0.05
CA ALA A 576 14.61 14.65 -0.92
C ALA A 576 16.01 14.91 -1.55
N GLY A 577 16.28 16.14 -1.99
CA GLY A 577 17.59 16.52 -2.54
C GLY A 577 18.74 16.46 -1.53
N ASP A 578 18.46 16.80 -0.26
CA ASP A 578 19.42 16.62 0.84
C ASP A 578 19.69 15.11 1.05
N ALA A 579 18.64 14.28 1.00
CA ALA A 579 18.69 12.82 1.17
C ALA A 579 19.60 12.13 0.17
N ILE A 580 19.33 12.36 -1.11
CA ILE A 580 20.07 11.70 -2.17
C ILE A 580 21.53 12.16 -2.22
N ALA A 581 21.80 13.44 -1.93
CA ALA A 581 23.16 13.93 -1.87
C ALA A 581 23.95 13.27 -0.73
N ASP A 582 23.33 13.14 0.45
CA ASP A 582 23.96 12.47 1.60
C ASP A 582 24.15 10.96 1.35
N MET A 583 23.21 10.30 0.67
CA MET A 583 23.34 8.90 0.28
C MET A 583 24.47 8.70 -0.73
N LEU A 584 24.50 9.49 -1.81
CA LEU A 584 25.51 9.39 -2.85
C LEU A 584 26.92 9.63 -2.28
N LEU A 585 27.06 10.46 -1.25
CA LEU A 585 28.35 10.76 -0.61
C LEU A 585 28.70 9.84 0.56
N GLY A 586 27.81 8.92 0.94
CA GLY A 586 28.04 7.98 2.04
C GLY A 586 27.86 8.57 3.44
N ASN A 587 27.24 9.76 3.56
CA ASN A 587 26.84 10.35 4.83
C ASN A 587 25.67 9.56 5.46
N ILE A 588 24.85 8.92 4.62
CA ILE A 588 23.86 7.92 5.04
C ILE A 588 24.12 6.60 4.31
N ASN A 589 23.91 5.49 5.00
CA ASN A 589 23.92 4.15 4.42
C ASN A 589 22.49 3.78 4.00
N PRO A 590 22.21 3.52 2.71
CA PRO A 590 20.86 3.16 2.25
C PRO A 590 20.39 1.86 2.93
N SER A 591 19.10 1.83 3.27
CA SER A 591 18.49 0.72 4.01
C SER A 591 17.05 0.42 3.61
N ALA A 592 16.51 1.15 2.63
CA ALA A 592 15.17 0.92 2.12
C ALA A 592 15.13 -0.36 1.28
N LYS A 593 13.95 -0.99 1.22
CA LYS A 593 13.69 -2.16 0.38
C LYS A 593 12.53 -1.84 -0.55
N LEU A 594 12.50 -2.48 -1.73
CA LEU A 594 11.45 -2.27 -2.72
C LEU A 594 10.07 -2.70 -2.18
N PRO A 595 9.07 -1.80 -2.17
CA PRO A 595 7.68 -2.18 -1.87
C PRO A 595 6.95 -2.78 -3.09
N PHE A 596 7.59 -2.75 -4.26
CA PHE A 596 7.07 -3.23 -5.55
C PHE A 596 8.14 -4.03 -6.30
N SER A 597 7.72 -5.10 -6.98
CA SER A 597 8.56 -5.80 -7.94
C SER A 597 8.67 -4.98 -9.24
N PHE A 598 9.88 -4.87 -9.81
CA PHE A 598 10.12 -4.13 -11.05
C PHE A 598 9.95 -5.04 -12.27
N PRO A 599 9.09 -4.70 -13.25
CA PRO A 599 8.91 -5.50 -14.46
C PRO A 599 10.04 -5.33 -15.47
N GLN A 600 10.25 -6.34 -16.32
CA GLN A 600 11.20 -6.25 -17.46
C GLN A 600 10.63 -5.42 -18.62
N SER A 601 9.31 -5.46 -18.81
CA SER A 601 8.54 -4.61 -19.71
C SER A 601 7.08 -4.60 -19.24
N VAL A 602 6.25 -3.70 -19.77
CA VAL A 602 4.81 -3.70 -19.48
C VAL A 602 4.12 -5.04 -19.80
N GLY A 603 4.63 -5.80 -20.78
CA GLY A 603 4.14 -7.13 -21.13
C GLY A 603 4.42 -8.23 -20.09
N HIS A 604 5.22 -7.94 -19.06
CA HIS A 604 5.47 -8.83 -17.92
C HIS A 604 4.51 -8.58 -16.75
N LEU A 605 3.58 -7.63 -16.87
CA LEU A 605 2.55 -7.44 -15.86
C LEU A 605 1.51 -8.57 -15.91
N PRO A 606 0.97 -8.99 -14.74
CA PRO A 606 1.39 -8.57 -13.40
C PRO A 606 2.71 -9.22 -12.95
N VAL A 607 3.47 -8.53 -12.10
CA VAL A 607 4.86 -8.93 -11.72
C VAL A 607 5.07 -9.17 -10.21
N PHE A 608 4.01 -9.08 -9.40
CA PHE A 608 4.11 -9.15 -7.95
C PHE A 608 4.71 -10.47 -7.40
N TYR A 609 5.37 -10.40 -6.25
CA TYR A 609 6.17 -11.52 -5.72
C TYR A 609 5.34 -12.71 -5.21
N ASN A 610 4.18 -12.45 -4.61
CA ASN A 610 3.27 -13.44 -4.00
C ASN A 610 2.31 -14.03 -5.05
N HIS A 611 2.88 -14.47 -6.17
CA HIS A 611 2.18 -15.17 -7.24
C HIS A 611 1.77 -16.58 -6.82
N LEU A 612 0.77 -17.15 -7.50
CA LEU A 612 0.41 -18.55 -7.32
C LEU A 612 1.44 -19.46 -8.02
N PRO A 613 1.62 -20.72 -7.59
CA PRO A 613 2.60 -21.65 -8.17
C PRO A 613 2.53 -21.82 -9.69
N THR A 614 1.38 -21.54 -10.30
CA THR A 614 1.11 -21.67 -11.74
C THR A 614 1.54 -20.44 -12.57
N ASP A 615 1.70 -19.28 -11.93
CA ASP A 615 1.69 -17.99 -12.64
C ASP A 615 3.02 -17.64 -13.30
N LYS A 616 4.10 -18.37 -12.97
CA LYS A 616 5.44 -18.20 -13.58
C LYS A 616 5.77 -19.27 -14.61
N GLY A 617 4.76 -19.97 -15.11
CA GLY A 617 4.90 -20.97 -16.15
C GLY A 617 5.35 -22.34 -15.65
N PHE A 618 5.02 -23.36 -16.44
CA PHE A 618 5.25 -24.76 -16.09
C PHE A 618 6.60 -25.28 -16.60
N TYR A 619 7.04 -24.82 -17.77
CA TYR A 619 8.20 -25.33 -18.48
C TYR A 619 9.53 -24.77 -17.96
N ARG A 620 9.50 -23.58 -17.34
CA ARG A 620 10.67 -22.92 -16.72
C ARG A 620 11.89 -22.86 -17.64
N ARG A 621 11.66 -22.62 -18.93
CA ARG A 621 12.68 -22.62 -19.97
C ARG A 621 12.66 -21.29 -20.72
N PRO A 622 13.01 -20.18 -20.05
CA PRO A 622 12.89 -18.86 -20.65
C PRO A 622 13.75 -18.76 -21.93
N GLY A 623 13.21 -18.12 -22.95
CA GLY A 623 13.92 -17.89 -24.20
C GLY A 623 14.63 -16.54 -24.24
N ARG A 624 15.29 -16.28 -25.37
CA ARG A 624 15.97 -15.01 -25.68
C ARG A 624 15.89 -14.76 -27.19
N PRO A 625 16.14 -13.52 -27.68
CA PRO A 625 16.15 -13.26 -29.11
C PRO A 625 16.99 -14.29 -29.89
N ASN A 626 16.44 -14.81 -30.99
CA ASN A 626 17.00 -15.89 -31.82
C ASN A 626 17.07 -17.30 -31.19
N GLU A 627 16.66 -17.47 -29.94
CA GLU A 627 16.62 -18.76 -29.25
C GLU A 627 15.28 -18.91 -28.49
N PRO A 628 14.21 -19.39 -29.16
CA PRO A 628 12.89 -19.45 -28.56
C PRO A 628 12.84 -20.43 -27.39
N GLY A 629 12.26 -19.97 -26.28
CA GLY A 629 11.99 -20.74 -25.08
C GLY A 629 10.48 -20.94 -24.83
N ARG A 630 10.14 -21.13 -23.56
CA ARG A 630 8.78 -21.22 -23.02
C ARG A 630 8.74 -20.46 -21.70
N ASP A 631 7.61 -19.79 -21.45
CA ASP A 631 7.40 -19.01 -20.24
C ASP A 631 8.50 -17.94 -20.04
N TYR A 632 8.92 -17.14 -21.02
CA TYR A 632 8.32 -16.76 -22.31
C TYR A 632 9.18 -17.17 -23.51
N VAL A 633 8.69 -16.91 -24.73
CA VAL A 633 9.39 -17.25 -25.98
C VAL A 633 10.73 -16.54 -26.10
N PHE A 634 10.84 -15.27 -25.70
CA PHE A 634 12.06 -14.47 -25.85
C PHE A 634 12.46 -13.71 -24.58
N SER A 635 11.88 -14.09 -23.43
CA SER A 635 12.15 -13.47 -22.14
C SER A 635 11.93 -14.46 -20.99
N SER A 636 12.37 -14.05 -19.80
CA SER A 636 12.06 -14.70 -18.52
C SER A 636 10.84 -14.07 -17.86
N PRO A 637 10.04 -14.80 -17.05
CA PRO A 637 8.94 -14.22 -16.30
C PRO A 637 9.40 -13.62 -14.96
N ALA A 638 10.70 -13.70 -14.67
CA ALA A 638 11.30 -13.08 -13.50
C ALA A 638 11.20 -11.55 -13.55
N PRO A 639 11.09 -10.87 -12.40
CA PRO A 639 11.21 -9.41 -12.35
C PRO A 639 12.67 -8.96 -12.60
N LEU A 640 12.85 -7.66 -12.88
CA LEU A 640 14.16 -7.02 -12.80
C LEU A 640 14.67 -7.01 -11.36
N TRP A 641 13.81 -6.66 -10.41
CA TRP A 641 14.07 -6.77 -8.98
C TRP A 641 12.78 -7.16 -8.28
N SER A 642 12.84 -8.10 -7.35
CA SER A 642 11.66 -8.52 -6.61
C SER A 642 11.36 -7.60 -5.42
N PHE A 643 10.12 -7.65 -4.95
CA PHE A 643 9.71 -7.11 -3.65
C PHE A 643 10.73 -7.42 -2.55
N GLY A 644 11.02 -6.43 -1.72
CA GLY A 644 11.95 -6.54 -0.62
C GLY A 644 13.42 -6.39 -1.03
N HIS A 645 13.77 -6.24 -2.31
CA HIS A 645 15.16 -6.01 -2.74
C HIS A 645 15.66 -4.61 -2.33
N GLY A 646 16.91 -4.51 -1.91
CA GLY A 646 17.56 -3.24 -1.57
C GLY A 646 18.91 -3.46 -0.91
N LEU A 647 19.95 -2.88 -1.48
CA LEU A 647 21.34 -3.03 -1.05
C LEU A 647 21.71 -2.01 0.03
N SER A 648 22.85 -2.26 0.66
CA SER A 648 23.49 -1.38 1.65
C SER A 648 24.97 -1.17 1.28
N TYR A 649 25.60 -0.12 1.82
CA TYR A 649 27.06 0.03 1.80
C TYR A 649 27.78 -0.93 2.76
N THR A 650 27.02 -1.66 3.58
CA THR A 650 27.54 -2.77 4.38
C THR A 650 26.89 -4.09 3.97
N THR A 651 27.37 -5.20 4.53
CA THR A 651 26.83 -6.53 4.31
C THR A 651 26.30 -7.10 5.61
N PHE A 652 25.24 -7.92 5.52
CA PHE A 652 24.63 -8.57 6.65
C PHE A 652 24.62 -10.09 6.47
N GLU A 653 25.06 -10.79 7.51
CA GLU A 653 25.07 -12.24 7.57
C GLU A 653 23.95 -12.73 8.49
N TYR A 654 23.12 -13.62 7.95
CA TYR A 654 22.03 -14.30 8.67
C TYR A 654 22.59 -15.64 9.16
N LEU A 655 22.92 -15.74 10.45
CA LEU A 655 23.70 -16.86 10.98
C LEU A 655 22.83 -18.08 11.27
N ASN A 656 21.76 -17.89 12.03
CA ASN A 656 20.81 -18.93 12.40
C ASN A 656 19.47 -18.31 12.81
N ALA A 657 18.45 -19.16 12.93
CA ALA A 657 17.16 -18.79 13.49
C ALA A 657 16.70 -19.85 14.50
N HIS A 658 16.18 -19.39 15.64
CA HIS A 658 15.52 -20.21 16.65
C HIS A 658 14.00 -20.01 16.57
N TYR A 659 13.24 -21.09 16.69
CA TYR A 659 11.78 -21.12 16.56
C TYR A 659 11.20 -21.60 17.89
N SER A 660 10.20 -20.89 18.42
CA SER A 660 9.61 -21.23 19.74
C SER A 660 8.95 -22.60 19.79
N ALA A 661 8.47 -23.11 18.65
CA ALA A 661 7.88 -24.43 18.51
C ALA A 661 7.93 -24.89 17.04
N GLU A 662 7.88 -26.20 16.82
CA GLU A 662 7.72 -26.81 15.50
C GLU A 662 6.29 -27.26 15.23
N LEU A 663 5.53 -27.55 16.29
CA LEU A 663 4.11 -27.88 16.24
C LEU A 663 3.33 -26.79 16.96
N LEU A 664 2.37 -26.19 16.26
CA LEU A 664 1.59 -25.06 16.76
C LEU A 664 0.09 -25.35 16.64
N HIS A 665 -0.68 -24.83 17.58
CA HIS A 665 -2.13 -24.71 17.46
C HIS A 665 -2.50 -23.44 16.66
N PRO A 666 -3.64 -23.40 15.95
CA PRO A 666 -4.09 -22.19 15.24
C PRO A 666 -4.15 -20.89 16.08
N SER A 667 -4.34 -21.01 17.40
CA SER A 667 -4.36 -19.87 18.34
C SER A 667 -2.97 -19.41 18.80
N ASP A 668 -1.91 -20.13 18.45
CA ASP A 668 -0.57 -19.83 18.93
C ASP A 668 0.07 -18.67 18.17
N THR A 669 1.18 -18.19 18.71
CA THR A 669 2.08 -17.26 18.01
C THR A 669 3.46 -17.90 17.92
N LEU A 670 3.94 -18.11 16.69
CA LEU A 670 5.32 -18.51 16.46
C LEU A 670 6.24 -17.31 16.72
N ILE A 671 7.22 -17.49 17.60
CA ILE A 671 8.31 -16.54 17.81
C ILE A 671 9.55 -17.05 17.09
N VAL A 672 10.11 -16.23 16.20
CA VAL A 672 11.33 -16.54 15.45
C VAL A 672 12.41 -15.55 15.85
N SER A 673 13.53 -16.05 16.37
CA SER A 673 14.69 -15.26 16.79
C SER A 673 15.85 -15.48 15.82
N VAL A 674 16.21 -14.46 15.05
CA VAL A 674 17.22 -14.51 13.99
C VAL A 674 18.50 -13.83 14.48
N SER A 675 19.62 -14.53 14.43
CA SER A 675 20.94 -13.93 14.69
C SER A 675 21.46 -13.25 13.43
N LEU A 676 21.58 -11.93 13.48
CA LEU A 676 22.03 -11.08 12.38
C LEU A 676 23.36 -10.43 12.76
N LYS A 677 24.33 -10.42 11.84
CA LYS A 677 25.62 -9.75 12.03
C LYS A 677 25.88 -8.76 10.90
N ASN A 678 26.35 -7.56 11.23
CA ASN A 678 26.91 -6.64 10.24
C ASN A 678 28.37 -7.04 9.97
N THR A 679 28.66 -7.50 8.76
CA THR A 679 29.97 -8.01 8.35
C THR A 679 30.82 -7.02 7.57
N GLY A 680 30.28 -5.84 7.23
CA GLY A 680 31.03 -4.81 6.53
C GLY A 680 31.72 -3.82 7.46
N SER A 681 32.19 -2.72 6.88
CA SER A 681 33.03 -1.71 7.56
C SER A 681 32.27 -0.47 8.02
N VAL A 682 30.98 -0.35 7.70
CA VAL A 682 30.14 0.79 8.07
C VAL A 682 28.87 0.33 8.80
N ALA A 683 28.36 1.18 9.69
CA ALA A 683 27.09 0.91 10.35
C ALA A 683 25.94 0.91 9.32
N GLY A 684 24.88 0.14 9.59
CA GLY A 684 23.76 0.05 8.67
C GLY A 684 22.50 -0.50 9.31
N LYS A 685 21.40 -0.38 8.59
CA LYS A 685 20.12 -1.01 8.91
C LYS A 685 19.79 -2.05 7.86
N GLU A 686 19.18 -3.15 8.29
CA GLU A 686 18.76 -4.25 7.43
C GLU A 686 17.30 -4.59 7.71
N VAL A 687 16.51 -4.92 6.69
CA VAL A 687 15.13 -5.36 6.87
C VAL A 687 15.08 -6.88 6.81
N VAL A 688 15.00 -7.51 7.99
CA VAL A 688 14.78 -8.95 8.13
C VAL A 688 13.32 -9.25 7.79
N GLN A 689 13.09 -10.03 6.74
CA GLN A 689 11.75 -10.34 6.23
C GLN A 689 11.42 -11.82 6.43
N LEU A 690 10.25 -12.10 7.01
CA LEU A 690 9.71 -13.45 7.19
C LEU A 690 8.54 -13.65 6.24
N TYR A 691 8.70 -14.62 5.34
CA TYR A 691 7.67 -15.10 4.44
C TYR A 691 7.20 -16.49 4.85
N VAL A 692 5.96 -16.81 4.50
CA VAL A 692 5.36 -18.12 4.71
C VAL A 692 4.83 -18.68 3.40
N ARG A 693 5.05 -19.97 3.19
CA ARG A 693 4.37 -20.77 2.17
C ARG A 693 3.53 -21.82 2.87
N ASP A 694 2.25 -21.84 2.57
CA ASP A 694 1.40 -23.00 2.83
C ASP A 694 1.77 -24.07 1.79
N VAL A 695 2.29 -25.22 2.24
CA VAL A 695 2.88 -26.22 1.35
C VAL A 695 1.80 -27.01 0.64
N VAL A 696 0.72 -27.35 1.36
CA VAL A 696 -0.44 -28.09 0.87
C VAL A 696 -1.70 -27.52 1.49
N SER A 697 -2.57 -27.00 0.64
CA SER A 697 -3.81 -26.34 1.02
C SER A 697 -4.98 -26.81 0.16
N SER A 698 -6.21 -26.62 0.64
CA SER A 698 -7.44 -27.00 -0.07
C SER A 698 -7.72 -26.16 -1.33
N VAL A 699 -7.09 -25.00 -1.43
CA VAL A 699 -7.16 -24.05 -2.54
C VAL A 699 -5.76 -23.54 -2.85
N VAL A 700 -5.50 -23.12 -4.10
CA VAL A 700 -4.17 -22.64 -4.47
C VAL A 700 -3.81 -21.38 -3.66
N THR A 701 -2.67 -21.42 -2.97
CA THR A 701 -2.13 -20.32 -2.17
C THR A 701 -0.82 -19.77 -2.76
N PRO A 702 -0.46 -18.51 -2.47
CA PRO A 702 0.79 -17.93 -2.97
C PRO A 702 2.03 -18.72 -2.56
N VAL A 703 3.05 -18.70 -3.43
CA VAL A 703 4.34 -19.38 -3.16
C VAL A 703 5.09 -18.78 -1.97
N LYS A 704 4.81 -17.51 -1.63
CA LYS A 704 5.41 -16.75 -0.52
C LYS A 704 4.44 -15.65 -0.09
N GLN A 705 4.33 -15.39 1.21
CA GLN A 705 3.54 -14.28 1.77
C GLN A 705 4.31 -13.66 2.94
N LEU A 706 4.57 -12.35 2.91
CA LEU A 706 5.18 -11.63 4.01
C LEU A 706 4.22 -11.67 5.21
N LYS A 707 4.75 -12.02 6.38
CA LYS A 707 3.97 -12.09 7.63
C LYS A 707 4.64 -11.44 8.82
N ALA A 708 5.92 -11.11 8.73
CA ALA A 708 6.61 -10.28 9.71
C ALA A 708 7.86 -9.63 9.10
N PHE A 709 8.25 -8.48 9.63
CA PHE A 709 9.52 -7.85 9.31
C PHE A 709 10.05 -7.04 10.50
N SER A 710 11.36 -6.79 10.51
CA SER A 710 12.01 -5.92 11.50
C SER A 710 13.23 -5.25 10.88
N LYS A 711 13.52 -4.02 11.30
CA LYS A 711 14.62 -3.21 10.76
C LYS A 711 15.64 -2.81 11.84
N PRO A 712 16.47 -3.74 12.35
CA PRO A 712 17.49 -3.41 13.34
C PRO A 712 18.61 -2.53 12.75
N PHE A 713 19.26 -1.77 13.62
CA PHE A 713 20.47 -0.99 13.33
C PHE A 713 21.68 -1.66 13.98
N LEU A 714 22.74 -1.91 13.21
CA LEU A 714 23.95 -2.59 13.69
C LEU A 714 25.22 -1.81 13.32
N GLN A 715 26.12 -1.68 14.29
CA GLN A 715 27.49 -1.21 14.10
C GLN A 715 28.35 -2.26 13.34
N PRO A 716 29.49 -1.87 12.73
CA PRO A 716 30.40 -2.83 12.09
C PRO A 716 30.83 -3.95 13.04
N GLY A 717 30.67 -5.20 12.61
CA GLY A 717 31.02 -6.39 13.40
C GLY A 717 30.02 -6.74 14.51
N GLU A 718 29.03 -5.89 14.80
CA GLU A 718 27.99 -6.14 15.80
C GLU A 718 27.10 -7.32 15.38
N MET A 719 26.66 -8.08 16.37
CA MET A 719 25.68 -9.16 16.22
C MET A 719 24.48 -8.88 17.12
N GLN A 720 23.28 -8.96 16.56
CA GLN A 720 22.03 -8.76 17.28
C GLN A 720 21.06 -9.92 17.01
N THR A 721 20.27 -10.29 18.03
CA THR A 721 19.12 -11.19 17.85
C THR A 721 17.87 -10.37 17.53
N VAL A 722 17.26 -10.65 16.38
CA VAL A 722 16.04 -10.00 15.87
C VAL A 722 14.86 -10.92 16.13
N VAL A 723 13.79 -10.41 16.75
CA VAL A 723 12.61 -11.21 17.10
C VAL A 723 11.45 -10.85 16.18
N LEU A 724 10.93 -11.86 15.48
CA LEU A 724 9.75 -11.78 14.62
C LEU A 724 8.61 -12.58 15.25
N LYS A 725 7.38 -12.07 15.15
CA LYS A 725 6.18 -12.69 15.71
C LYS A 725 5.18 -12.99 14.60
N LEU A 726 4.74 -14.24 14.53
CA LEU A 726 3.75 -14.71 13.58
C LEU A 726 2.58 -15.35 14.33
N PRO A 727 1.47 -14.62 14.55
CA PRO A 727 0.22 -15.22 14.99
C PRO A 727 -0.25 -16.23 13.93
N ILE A 728 -0.44 -17.49 14.31
CA ILE A 728 -0.78 -18.57 13.36
C ILE A 728 -2.14 -18.33 12.71
N GLN A 729 -3.04 -17.61 13.39
CA GLN A 729 -4.31 -17.14 12.84
C GLN A 729 -4.17 -16.27 11.57
N GLU A 730 -3.03 -15.60 11.37
CA GLU A 730 -2.75 -14.82 10.15
C GLU A 730 -2.32 -15.69 8.95
N LEU A 731 -2.16 -17.00 9.14
CA LEU A 731 -2.01 -17.98 8.06
C LEU A 731 -3.35 -18.43 7.48
N ALA A 732 -4.46 -17.94 8.04
CA ALA A 732 -5.78 -18.34 7.58
C ALA A 732 -6.02 -17.99 6.11
N LEU A 733 -6.68 -18.90 5.41
CA LEU A 733 -7.18 -18.75 4.05
C LEU A 733 -8.70 -18.83 4.01
N TYR A 734 -9.29 -18.50 2.86
CA TYR A 734 -10.70 -18.79 2.59
C TYR A 734 -10.80 -20.08 1.79
N ASP A 735 -11.39 -21.12 2.38
CA ASP A 735 -11.49 -22.46 1.79
C ASP A 735 -12.45 -22.50 0.59
N LEU A 736 -12.77 -23.70 0.09
CA LEU A 736 -13.72 -23.91 -1.01
C LEU A 736 -15.14 -23.41 -0.70
N SER A 737 -15.51 -23.31 0.58
CA SER A 737 -16.81 -22.80 1.05
C SER A 737 -16.76 -21.33 1.45
N MET A 738 -15.65 -20.62 1.12
CA MET A 738 -15.39 -19.23 1.53
C MET A 738 -15.42 -19.02 3.04
N LYS A 739 -15.05 -20.04 3.83
CA LYS A 739 -14.86 -19.91 5.27
C LYS A 739 -13.40 -19.61 5.58
N LYS A 740 -13.16 -18.62 6.45
CA LYS A 740 -11.82 -18.29 6.95
C LYS A 740 -11.35 -19.38 7.92
N VAL A 741 -10.30 -20.12 7.54
CA VAL A 741 -9.76 -21.26 8.32
C VAL A 741 -8.24 -21.25 8.29
N VAL A 742 -7.60 -21.70 9.37
CA VAL A 742 -6.21 -22.14 9.34
C VAL A 742 -6.25 -23.64 9.16
N GLU A 743 -5.69 -24.14 8.07
CA GLU A 743 -5.68 -25.57 7.77
C GLU A 743 -4.59 -26.28 8.58
N GLU A 744 -4.84 -27.54 8.95
CA GLU A 744 -3.79 -28.36 9.56
C GLU A 744 -2.81 -28.77 8.45
N GLY A 745 -1.51 -28.65 8.68
CA GLY A 745 -0.54 -28.98 7.65
C GLY A 745 0.85 -28.40 7.85
N GLU A 746 1.63 -28.52 6.77
CA GLU A 746 3.01 -28.04 6.68
C GLU A 746 3.07 -26.60 6.20
N TYR A 747 3.80 -25.77 6.93
CA TYR A 747 4.10 -24.40 6.56
C TYR A 747 5.61 -24.21 6.49
N GLU A 748 6.10 -23.73 5.36
CA GLU A 748 7.50 -23.36 5.20
C GLU A 748 7.69 -21.90 5.62
N ILE A 749 8.48 -21.68 6.67
CA ILE A 749 8.95 -20.38 7.12
C ILE A 749 10.25 -20.05 6.39
N GLN A 750 10.28 -18.87 5.78
CA GLN A 750 11.39 -18.41 4.95
C GLN A 750 11.84 -17.04 5.46
N ILE A 751 13.14 -16.89 5.75
CA ILE A 751 13.71 -15.66 6.29
C ILE A 751 14.79 -15.17 5.34
N GLY A 752 14.71 -13.91 4.94
CA GLY A 752 15.61 -13.34 3.96
C GLY A 752 15.70 -11.82 4.01
N THR A 753 16.56 -11.29 3.13
CA THR A 753 16.69 -9.84 2.88
C THR A 753 15.73 -9.36 1.79
N ALA A 754 15.14 -10.26 1.00
CA ALA A 754 14.21 -9.94 -0.09
C ALA A 754 13.36 -11.17 -0.42
N SER A 755 12.31 -10.98 -1.21
CA SER A 755 11.41 -12.08 -1.60
C SER A 755 12.03 -13.05 -2.60
N ASP A 756 13.18 -12.77 -3.16
CA ASP A 756 13.99 -13.66 -4.01
C ASP A 756 15.31 -14.09 -3.34
N ASP A 757 15.69 -13.49 -2.21
CA ASP A 757 16.92 -13.79 -1.47
C ASP A 757 16.63 -14.30 -0.04
N ILE A 758 16.30 -15.59 0.04
CA ILE A 758 16.03 -16.31 1.30
C ILE A 758 17.31 -16.95 1.83
N ARG A 759 17.64 -16.61 3.08
CA ARG A 759 18.85 -17.06 3.77
C ARG A 759 18.61 -18.27 4.66
N LEU A 760 17.43 -18.36 5.27
CA LEU A 760 17.07 -19.45 6.19
C LEU A 760 15.68 -19.98 5.86
N ARG A 761 15.51 -21.30 5.96
CA ARG A 761 14.22 -22.00 5.76
C ARG A 761 13.98 -22.98 6.89
N ARG A 762 12.72 -23.13 7.31
CA ARG A 762 12.29 -24.15 8.28
C ARG A 762 10.84 -24.54 8.02
N THR A 763 10.54 -25.82 8.09
CA THR A 763 9.15 -26.32 8.11
C THR A 763 8.63 -26.35 9.54
N ILE A 764 7.42 -25.85 9.74
CA ILE A 764 6.62 -26.01 10.96
C ILE A 764 5.32 -26.74 10.60
N PHE A 765 4.59 -27.17 11.63
CA PHE A 765 3.32 -27.86 11.51
C PHE A 765 2.24 -27.14 12.31
N VAL A 766 1.04 -27.00 11.74
CA VAL A 766 -0.15 -26.52 12.46
C VAL A 766 -1.12 -27.68 12.66
N GLY A 767 -1.61 -27.86 13.88
CA GLY A 767 -2.57 -28.91 14.23
C GLY A 767 -1.90 -30.26 14.51
N ARG A 768 -1.86 -31.16 13.51
CA ARG A 768 -1.32 -32.53 13.69
C ARG A 768 0.17 -32.59 13.39
N GLN A 769 0.91 -33.31 14.24
CA GLN A 769 2.26 -33.75 13.88
C GLN A 769 2.21 -34.55 12.58
N PRO A 770 3.26 -34.48 11.74
CA PRO A 770 3.38 -35.42 10.64
C PRO A 770 3.24 -36.81 11.26
N VAL A 771 2.26 -37.58 10.78
CA VAL A 771 2.37 -39.02 10.93
C VAL A 771 3.72 -39.29 10.27
N THR A 772 4.70 -39.73 11.04
CA THR A 772 5.87 -40.40 10.52
C THR A 772 5.33 -41.65 9.84
N SER A 773 4.78 -41.45 8.64
CA SER A 773 4.62 -42.53 7.71
C SER A 773 6.03 -43.06 7.56
N ASN A 774 6.24 -44.29 8.00
CA ASN A 774 7.22 -45.12 7.33
C ASN A 774 6.99 -44.87 5.85
N SER A 775 7.97 -44.20 5.25
CA SER A 775 7.95 -43.62 3.92
C SER A 775 7.31 -44.56 2.90
N LEU A 776 6.04 -44.31 2.60
CA LEU A 776 5.45 -44.71 1.34
C LEU A 776 5.63 -43.51 0.40
N GLY A 777 6.82 -43.35 -0.20
CA GLY A 777 6.99 -42.36 -1.26
C GLY A 777 8.40 -41.89 -1.63
N HIS A 778 9.42 -42.15 -0.82
CA HIS A 778 10.82 -42.08 -1.26
C HIS A 778 11.43 -43.45 -1.06
N ASN A 779 11.44 -44.20 -2.16
CA ASN A 779 12.08 -45.49 -2.21
C ASN A 779 13.60 -45.30 -2.22
N ASP A 780 14.17 -45.03 -1.04
CA ASP A 780 15.53 -45.48 -0.73
C ASP A 780 15.47 -47.00 -0.63
N PHE A 781 15.51 -47.66 -1.79
CA PHE A 781 15.58 -49.10 -1.87
C PHE A 781 16.91 -49.54 -1.31
N CYS A 782 16.88 -50.24 -0.18
CA CYS A 782 18.08 -50.74 0.45
C CYS A 782 18.78 -51.74 -0.49
N MET A 783 20.01 -51.41 -0.91
CA MET A 783 20.86 -52.27 -1.74
C MET A 783 21.00 -53.69 -1.16
N ASP A 784 20.90 -53.81 0.17
CA ASP A 784 21.04 -55.06 0.91
C ASP A 784 19.96 -56.11 0.58
N GLU A 785 18.75 -55.71 0.14
CA GLU A 785 17.71 -56.66 -0.29
C GLU A 785 18.00 -57.23 -1.69
N ILE A 786 18.49 -56.40 -2.62
CA ILE A 786 18.81 -56.81 -4.00
C ILE A 786 19.95 -57.83 -4.01
N VAL A 787 20.97 -57.61 -3.17
CA VAL A 787 22.13 -58.51 -3.07
C VAL A 787 21.76 -59.87 -2.47
N LYS A 788 20.79 -59.93 -1.55
CA LYS A 788 20.39 -61.19 -0.88
C LYS A 788 19.57 -62.13 -1.77
N ASN A 789 18.85 -61.63 -2.78
CA ASN A 789 18.06 -62.47 -3.69
C ASN A 789 17.90 -61.83 -5.08
N PRO A 790 18.95 -61.83 -5.92
CA PRO A 790 18.91 -61.11 -7.21
C PRO A 790 17.94 -61.71 -8.25
N GLY A 791 17.58 -63.00 -8.12
CA GLY A 791 16.82 -63.71 -9.14
C GLY A 791 17.64 -64.04 -10.40
N ARG A 792 16.99 -64.42 -11.50
CA ARG A 792 17.70 -64.77 -12.75
C ARG A 792 18.12 -63.53 -13.53
N LYS A 793 19.12 -63.67 -14.42
CA LYS A 793 19.45 -62.62 -15.40
C LYS A 793 18.28 -62.41 -16.35
N ILE A 794 17.93 -61.15 -16.59
CA ILE A 794 16.84 -60.73 -17.44
C ILE A 794 17.29 -59.55 -18.31
N LYS A 795 16.84 -59.53 -19.57
CA LYS A 795 17.00 -58.38 -20.45
C LYS A 795 15.71 -57.57 -20.36
N VAL A 796 15.83 -56.34 -19.86
CA VAL A 796 14.74 -55.36 -19.78
C VAL A 796 14.88 -54.42 -20.97
N ALA A 797 13.77 -54.03 -21.58
CA ALA A 797 13.69 -53.02 -22.61
C ALA A 797 12.49 -52.11 -22.36
N GLY A 798 12.46 -50.97 -23.01
CA GLY A 798 11.32 -50.06 -22.94
C GLY A 798 11.63 -48.71 -23.57
N CYS A 799 10.74 -47.75 -23.36
CA CYS A 799 10.85 -46.40 -23.87
C CYS A 799 10.87 -45.39 -22.73
N VAL A 800 11.84 -44.47 -22.75
CA VAL A 800 11.88 -43.30 -21.88
C VAL A 800 11.07 -42.19 -22.52
N ARG A 801 10.13 -41.63 -21.77
CA ARG A 801 9.22 -40.55 -22.22
C ARG A 801 9.14 -39.44 -21.18
N ASP A 802 8.84 -38.22 -21.63
CA ASP A 802 8.48 -37.12 -20.74
C ASP A 802 6.99 -37.20 -20.34
N VAL A 803 6.54 -36.21 -19.55
CA VAL A 803 5.14 -36.10 -19.10
C VAL A 803 4.13 -35.95 -20.24
N GLN A 804 4.56 -35.58 -21.45
CA GLN A 804 3.73 -35.45 -22.67
C GLN A 804 3.78 -36.70 -23.55
N ALA A 805 4.33 -37.81 -23.03
CA ALA A 805 4.58 -39.06 -23.75
C ALA A 805 5.59 -38.92 -24.91
N THR A 806 6.37 -37.83 -24.96
CA THR A 806 7.40 -37.60 -25.98
C THR A 806 8.59 -38.51 -25.69
N PRO A 807 9.04 -39.37 -26.63
CA PRO A 807 10.21 -40.20 -26.40
C PRO A 807 11.49 -39.37 -26.25
N ILE A 808 12.30 -39.66 -25.22
CA ILE A 808 13.53 -38.91 -24.90
C ILE A 808 14.77 -39.79 -25.11
N SER A 809 15.65 -39.37 -26.01
CA SER A 809 16.98 -39.97 -26.21
C SER A 809 18.03 -39.35 -25.29
N GLY A 810 19.15 -40.04 -25.07
CA GLY A 810 20.28 -39.51 -24.30
C GLY A 810 20.13 -39.65 -22.78
N ILE A 811 19.12 -40.37 -22.29
CA ILE A 811 18.87 -40.56 -20.85
C ILE A 811 19.68 -41.75 -20.33
N GLU A 812 20.34 -41.58 -19.18
CA GLU A 812 21.11 -42.63 -18.53
C GLU A 812 20.20 -43.55 -17.68
N ILE A 813 20.27 -44.85 -17.92
CA ILE A 813 19.57 -45.90 -17.15
C ILE A 813 20.63 -46.84 -16.56
N LYS A 814 20.72 -46.86 -15.23
CA LYS A 814 21.70 -47.62 -14.47
C LYS A 814 21.04 -48.77 -13.71
N SER A 815 21.59 -49.97 -13.86
CA SER A 815 21.29 -51.11 -12.98
C SER A 815 22.01 -50.94 -11.65
N ASN A 816 21.27 -50.98 -10.54
CA ASN A 816 21.86 -50.86 -9.21
C ASN A 816 22.57 -52.14 -8.77
N TYR A 817 22.11 -53.31 -9.23
CA TYR A 817 22.76 -54.59 -8.98
C TYR A 817 24.09 -54.74 -9.72
N SER A 818 24.11 -54.53 -11.05
CA SER A 818 25.30 -54.80 -11.86
C SER A 818 26.19 -53.58 -12.08
N GLY A 819 25.75 -52.39 -11.65
CA GLY A 819 26.41 -51.11 -11.95
C GLY A 819 26.43 -50.75 -13.44
N ARG A 820 25.71 -51.50 -14.29
CA ARG A 820 25.74 -51.32 -15.74
C ARG A 820 24.87 -50.13 -16.11
N THR A 821 25.38 -49.30 -17.00
CA THR A 821 24.66 -48.15 -17.53
C THR A 821 24.37 -48.34 -19.02
N VAL A 822 23.18 -47.95 -19.46
CA VAL A 822 22.80 -47.80 -20.87
C VAL A 822 22.17 -46.44 -21.10
N ILE A 823 22.24 -45.95 -22.34
CA ILE A 823 21.66 -44.66 -22.72
C ILE A 823 20.47 -44.91 -23.65
N SER A 824 19.36 -44.19 -23.44
CA SER A 824 18.21 -44.28 -24.34
C SER A 824 18.56 -43.76 -25.73
N LYS A 825 18.16 -44.50 -26.76
CA LYS A 825 18.42 -44.19 -28.18
C LYS A 825 17.32 -43.32 -28.77
N GLU A 826 17.45 -42.98 -30.06
CA GLU A 826 16.40 -42.32 -30.84
C GLU A 826 15.04 -43.03 -30.68
N GLY A 827 13.97 -42.24 -30.50
CA GLY A 827 12.66 -42.76 -30.15
C GLY A 827 12.53 -43.25 -28.69
N GLY A 828 13.45 -42.88 -27.81
CA GLY A 828 13.41 -43.12 -26.35
C GLY A 828 13.77 -44.54 -25.92
N ARG A 829 14.12 -45.43 -26.86
CA ARG A 829 14.25 -46.87 -26.59
C ARG A 829 15.53 -47.19 -25.83
N TYR A 830 15.44 -48.06 -24.82
CA TYR A 830 16.59 -48.61 -24.13
C TYR A 830 16.49 -50.14 -24.00
N SER A 831 17.63 -50.78 -23.75
CA SER A 831 17.64 -52.16 -23.29
C SER A 831 18.86 -52.43 -22.42
N ILE A 832 18.63 -52.99 -21.25
CA ILE A 832 19.64 -53.27 -20.23
C ILE A 832 19.57 -54.73 -19.80
N LEU A 833 20.74 -55.37 -19.65
CA LEU A 833 20.84 -56.71 -19.07
C LEU A 833 21.08 -56.56 -17.57
N THR A 834 20.16 -57.06 -16.76
CA THR A 834 20.22 -57.02 -15.30
C THR A 834 19.63 -58.31 -14.68
N VAL A 835 19.13 -58.30 -13.45
CA VAL A 835 18.51 -59.41 -12.73
C VAL A 835 17.05 -59.10 -12.35
N GLU A 836 16.26 -60.15 -12.16
CA GLU A 836 14.79 -60.08 -11.97
C GLU A 836 14.34 -59.17 -10.82
N ASN A 837 15.15 -59.04 -9.76
CA ASN A 837 14.84 -58.24 -8.57
C ASN A 837 15.67 -56.94 -8.48
N ASP A 838 16.26 -56.49 -9.59
CA ASP A 838 17.04 -55.24 -9.63
C ASP A 838 16.17 -53.98 -9.53
N VAL A 839 16.82 -52.85 -9.26
CA VAL A 839 16.29 -51.49 -9.39
C VAL A 839 17.08 -50.76 -10.46
N LEU A 840 16.37 -50.15 -11.40
CA LEU A 840 16.93 -49.24 -12.39
C LEU A 840 16.85 -47.80 -11.85
N THR A 841 17.98 -47.11 -11.78
CA THR A 841 18.05 -45.67 -11.47
C THR A 841 18.22 -44.90 -12.77
N ILE A 842 17.38 -43.89 -12.96
CA ILE A 842 17.37 -43.01 -14.12
C ILE A 842 17.63 -41.59 -13.66
N SER A 843 18.70 -40.99 -14.17
CA SER A 843 19.09 -39.62 -13.82
C SER A 843 19.40 -38.84 -15.09
N ALA A 844 18.86 -37.62 -15.17
CA ALA A 844 19.10 -36.71 -16.27
C ALA A 844 18.97 -35.26 -15.79
N LYS A 845 19.81 -34.38 -16.33
CA LYS A 845 19.77 -32.95 -16.02
C LYS A 845 18.41 -32.36 -16.42
N GLY A 846 17.72 -31.70 -15.48
CA GLY A 846 16.40 -31.10 -15.69
C GLY A 846 15.20 -32.04 -15.45
N PHE A 847 15.44 -33.27 -14.99
CA PHE A 847 14.41 -34.24 -14.63
C PHE A 847 14.63 -34.77 -13.21
N GLU A 848 13.54 -35.16 -12.53
CA GLU A 848 13.63 -35.87 -11.26
C GLU A 848 14.34 -37.21 -11.45
N THR A 849 15.16 -37.61 -10.47
CA THR A 849 15.76 -38.95 -10.47
C THR A 849 14.69 -39.98 -10.16
N VAL A 850 14.57 -41.02 -10.98
CA VAL A 850 13.53 -42.05 -10.85
C VAL A 850 14.17 -43.42 -10.58
N ASN A 851 13.62 -44.15 -9.61
CA ASN A 851 14.01 -45.53 -9.29
C ASN A 851 12.86 -46.50 -9.62
N ILE A 852 13.11 -47.50 -10.47
CA ILE A 852 12.08 -48.46 -10.94
C ILE A 852 12.50 -49.90 -10.63
N LYS A 853 11.64 -50.68 -9.97
CA LYS A 853 11.86 -52.12 -9.76
C LYS A 853 11.67 -52.89 -11.06
N VAL A 854 12.59 -53.80 -11.38
CA VAL A 854 12.47 -54.72 -12.51
C VAL A 854 11.35 -55.73 -12.29
N ASN A 855 11.27 -56.33 -11.09
CA ASN A 855 10.22 -57.26 -10.66
C ASN A 855 9.78 -58.29 -11.73
N LYS A 856 10.77 -58.95 -12.36
CA LYS A 856 10.59 -59.93 -13.46
C LYS A 856 9.95 -59.40 -14.76
N GLN A 857 9.76 -58.09 -14.88
CA GLN A 857 9.23 -57.45 -16.09
C GLN A 857 10.31 -57.35 -17.18
N LYS A 858 9.92 -57.61 -18.42
CA LYS A 858 10.80 -57.47 -19.60
C LYS A 858 10.62 -56.16 -20.35
N ASP A 859 9.45 -55.54 -20.20
CA ASP A 859 9.05 -54.32 -20.88
C ASP A 859 8.67 -53.27 -19.83
N ILE A 860 9.52 -52.26 -19.65
CA ILE A 860 9.38 -51.21 -18.64
C ILE A 860 9.52 -49.85 -19.33
N ASP A 861 8.40 -49.18 -19.57
CA ASP A 861 8.41 -47.78 -20.01
C ASP A 861 8.69 -46.86 -18.82
N ILE A 862 9.49 -45.83 -19.06
CA ILE A 862 10.01 -44.92 -18.04
C ILE A 862 9.43 -43.55 -18.33
N LYS A 863 8.60 -43.02 -17.43
CA LYS A 863 8.12 -41.64 -17.48
C LYS A 863 9.00 -40.77 -16.59
N LEU A 864 9.57 -39.70 -17.14
CA LEU A 864 10.32 -38.70 -16.40
C LEU A 864 9.47 -37.45 -16.16
N ASN A 865 9.48 -36.98 -14.91
CA ASN A 865 8.95 -35.68 -14.53
C ASN A 865 10.08 -34.65 -14.58
N TYR A 866 9.75 -33.41 -14.96
CA TYR A 866 10.70 -32.29 -14.88
C TYR A 866 11.02 -31.99 -13.42
N SER A 867 12.30 -31.72 -13.11
CA SER A 867 12.70 -31.37 -11.75
C SER A 867 12.10 -30.01 -11.33
N HIS A 868 11.75 -29.87 -10.05
CA HIS A 868 11.27 -28.62 -9.46
C HIS A 868 12.39 -27.63 -9.08
N ASP A 869 13.64 -28.01 -9.27
CA ASP A 869 14.83 -27.19 -9.01
C ASP A 869 15.20 -26.27 -10.18
#